data_AF-A0A8M1KHV9-F1
#
_entry.id   AF-A0A8M1KHV9-F1
#
_cell.length_a   1.000
_cell.length_b   1.000
_cell.length_c   1.000
_cell.angle_alpha   90.00
_cell.angle_beta   90.00
_cell.angle_gamma   90.00
#
_symmetry.space_group_name_H-M   'P 1'
#
loop_
_entity.id
_entity.type
_entity.pdbx_description
1 polymer ?
#
loop_
_entity_poly.entity_id
_entity_poly.type
_entity_poly.pdbx_seq_one_letter_code
_entity_poly.pdbx_strand_id
1 'polypeptide(L)'
;MPDQQQTSQLSALFRAATLHDLHTTAVDLALQSKNGHLDLFLRFLLGLSLESNQNLLSHLLPQTRSQSQSSEQTAQCVKQKIRDQNKSDRKINLFYCLNELNHHAVVEDIDRSSGTLCVDMLLPGKWETKIFEFKIPKEQLDEFDLQKYIKTPEEDLTELLSLDEVLQKLVPVVTYSTSAVLYYCDLTEKSCSYLASALTSHSSSLTQLNLGFNELLGDSGVELLCSALSHQNCKLEELLLINCDLTQKSCSYLASALISHSSSLTQLDLGGNRLSASDVEQLSALVNDPNYKLETLISDDPQRSCKSCAEVPDTSHWVLVEPEVSTEKSVSTYSLSSPAGSYECSESGLRWSCAGPVTLQYRFTDWHVYAEELAHMQYRPAGPLMDISLMSGELEEIHLPHFLCLGGCEASVCDAVRVLHGRDSGVCVEVCELTRRHARLAHPSFSPRGVIYYLKSLLFPISVHSEVLVYQSSTSPLVFHTYLLPEDAHLRQRVERVEEKLRGVWVPNPQPIMPLQMDGFYSLMTDCTSKILPEKLMLRYSKTTPNFIKVKLPEAAASFHMVLFSSADSRGQSVWTAELQSGDDGPLPESRGRTRDAPTEVQPSPAVNTNSGDYLQPSRSPGQVGRQEAADFVDDNRAELISRVTEVMPIADELLDQRVIGRETYSNIQAAPTSEDKMRVLYEGLHSAGAQGKSIFYRILQAQQPLLVEDL
;
A
#
# COMPACT_ATOMS: atom_id res chain seq x y z
N MET A 1 42.20 -40.67 31.69
CA MET A 1 40.99 -41.36 32.18
C MET A 1 39.85 -40.35 32.14
N PRO A 2 38.65 -40.70 31.67
CA PRO A 2 37.52 -39.78 31.82
C PRO A 2 37.27 -39.54 33.32
N ASP A 3 36.92 -38.31 33.65
CA ASP A 3 36.77 -37.85 35.03
C ASP A 3 35.72 -38.70 35.77
N GLN A 4 36.03 -39.22 36.97
CA GLN A 4 35.06 -40.01 37.77
C GLN A 4 33.80 -39.19 38.11
N GLN A 5 33.91 -37.87 38.09
CA GLN A 5 32.81 -36.93 38.31
C GLN A 5 31.88 -36.81 37.10
N GLN A 6 32.41 -36.87 35.87
CA GLN A 6 31.60 -36.89 34.63
C GLN A 6 30.80 -38.19 34.48
N THR A 7 31.40 -39.32 34.86
CA THR A 7 30.74 -40.64 34.81
C THR A 7 29.61 -40.76 35.85
N SER A 8 29.72 -40.12 37.02
CA SER A 8 28.62 -40.08 37.99
C SER A 8 27.48 -39.14 37.55
N GLN A 9 27.80 -38.01 36.93
CA GLN A 9 26.81 -37.03 36.44
C GLN A 9 25.95 -37.60 35.30
N LEU A 10 26.55 -38.26 34.32
CA LEU A 10 25.81 -38.89 33.22
C LEU A 10 24.95 -40.08 33.69
N SER A 11 25.34 -40.76 34.78
CA SER A 11 24.53 -41.84 35.36
C SER A 11 23.18 -41.38 35.89
N ALA A 12 23.02 -40.08 36.21
CA ALA A 12 21.75 -39.51 36.65
C ALA A 12 20.72 -39.41 35.52
N LEU A 13 21.16 -39.15 34.28
CA LEU A 13 20.28 -39.10 33.09
C LEU A 13 19.62 -40.45 32.84
N PHE A 14 20.37 -41.55 33.00
CA PHE A 14 19.86 -42.92 32.81
C PHE A 14 18.92 -43.41 33.94
N ARG A 15 18.68 -42.60 34.97
CA ARG A 15 17.72 -42.89 36.06
C ARG A 15 16.40 -42.13 35.91
N ALA A 16 16.26 -41.27 34.91
CA ALA A 16 15.04 -40.52 34.67
C ALA A 16 13.87 -41.48 34.36
N ALA A 17 12.75 -41.29 35.07
CA ALA A 17 11.56 -42.11 34.90
C ALA A 17 10.67 -41.60 33.76
N THR A 18 10.70 -40.29 33.50
CA THR A 18 9.93 -39.62 32.44
C THR A 18 10.82 -38.76 31.55
N LEU A 19 10.29 -38.37 30.38
CA LEU A 19 10.98 -37.44 29.47
C LEU A 19 11.18 -36.06 30.13
N HIS A 20 10.21 -35.60 30.90
CA HIS A 20 10.34 -34.37 31.69
C HIS A 20 11.48 -34.46 32.72
N ASP A 21 11.59 -35.57 33.46
CA ASP A 21 12.68 -35.78 34.43
C ASP A 21 14.05 -35.80 33.76
N LEU A 22 14.14 -36.42 32.57
CA LEU A 22 15.35 -36.46 31.77
C LEU A 22 15.78 -35.04 31.37
N HIS A 23 14.84 -34.26 30.84
CA HIS A 23 15.09 -32.87 30.44
C HIS A 23 15.52 -32.02 31.62
N THR A 24 14.76 -32.03 32.72
CA THR A 24 15.07 -31.21 33.90
C THR A 24 16.44 -31.55 34.48
N THR A 25 16.77 -32.85 34.56
CA THR A 25 18.10 -33.31 34.99
C THR A 25 19.20 -32.85 34.04
N ALA A 26 18.98 -32.93 32.72
CA ALA A 26 19.94 -32.46 31.73
C ALA A 26 20.18 -30.94 31.81
N VAL A 27 19.11 -30.16 32.02
CA VAL A 27 19.21 -28.71 32.21
C VAL A 27 20.01 -28.39 33.48
N ASP A 28 19.77 -29.09 34.59
CA ASP A 28 20.52 -28.91 35.84
C ASP A 28 22.01 -29.24 35.67
N LEU A 29 22.33 -30.34 34.99
CA LEU A 29 23.71 -30.73 34.71
C LEU A 29 24.42 -29.71 33.82
N ALA A 30 23.74 -29.19 32.80
CA ALA A 30 24.30 -28.14 31.93
C ALA A 30 24.57 -26.84 32.69
N LEU A 31 23.66 -26.43 33.59
CA LEU A 31 23.85 -25.24 34.43
C LEU A 31 24.98 -25.40 35.46
N GLN A 32 25.21 -26.61 35.96
CA GLN A 32 26.32 -26.92 36.88
C GLN A 32 27.67 -27.03 36.16
N SER A 33 27.68 -27.14 34.83
CA SER A 33 28.89 -27.24 34.03
C SER A 33 29.68 -25.93 34.03
N LYS A 34 30.94 -25.98 34.50
CA LYS A 34 31.79 -24.77 34.61
C LYS A 34 32.13 -24.13 33.26
N ASN A 35 32.33 -24.93 32.22
CA ASN A 35 32.80 -24.50 30.90
C ASN A 35 31.77 -24.72 29.79
N GLY A 36 30.53 -25.08 30.12
CA GLY A 36 29.45 -25.22 29.14
C GLY A 36 29.57 -26.40 28.18
N HIS A 37 30.44 -27.37 28.46
CA HIS A 37 30.63 -28.54 27.58
C HIS A 37 29.36 -29.40 27.36
N LEU A 38 28.32 -29.20 28.18
CA LEU A 38 27.03 -29.88 28.07
C LEU A 38 25.96 -29.02 27.37
N ASP A 39 26.27 -27.78 27.00
CA ASP A 39 25.29 -26.83 26.46
C ASP A 39 24.77 -27.30 25.09
N LEU A 40 25.68 -27.71 24.20
CA LEU A 40 25.32 -28.25 22.90
C LEU A 40 24.59 -29.61 23.03
N PHE A 41 25.01 -30.44 23.98
CA PHE A 41 24.33 -31.71 24.28
C PHE A 41 22.88 -31.47 24.72
N LEU A 42 22.66 -30.49 25.60
CA LEU A 42 21.32 -30.13 26.07
C LEU A 42 20.43 -29.67 24.90
N ARG A 43 20.95 -28.80 24.03
CA ARG A 43 20.21 -28.32 22.84
C ARG A 43 19.79 -29.48 21.94
N PHE A 44 20.73 -30.38 21.60
CA PHE A 44 20.42 -31.56 20.80
C PHE A 44 19.38 -32.47 21.47
N LEU A 45 19.51 -32.69 22.78
CA LEU A 45 18.56 -33.53 23.52
C LEU A 45 17.13 -32.96 23.46
N LEU A 46 16.98 -31.65 23.64
CA LEU A 46 15.68 -30.99 23.61
C LEU A 46 15.08 -30.98 22.19
N GLY A 47 15.88 -30.66 21.16
CA GLY A 47 15.42 -30.71 19.77
C GLY A 47 15.05 -32.12 19.27
N LEU A 48 15.76 -33.16 19.74
CA LEU A 48 15.40 -34.56 19.48
C LEU A 48 14.11 -35.00 20.18
N SER A 49 13.66 -34.24 21.19
CA SER A 49 12.50 -34.57 22.00
C SER A 49 11.20 -33.92 21.49
N LEU A 50 11.30 -33.13 20.41
CA LEU A 50 10.16 -32.67 19.63
C LEU A 50 9.34 -33.86 19.11
N GLU A 51 8.03 -33.68 18.99
CA GLU A 51 7.09 -34.74 18.61
C GLU A 51 7.44 -35.40 17.26
N SER A 52 7.99 -34.62 16.32
CA SER A 52 8.53 -35.09 15.04
C SER A 52 9.68 -36.09 15.15
N ASN A 53 10.43 -36.06 16.26
CA ASN A 53 11.67 -36.81 16.49
C ASN A 53 11.57 -37.87 17.60
N GLN A 54 10.45 -37.94 18.33
CA GLN A 54 10.29 -38.84 19.49
C GLN A 54 10.52 -40.33 19.19
N ASN A 55 10.26 -40.77 17.95
CA ASN A 55 10.54 -42.14 17.52
C ASN A 55 12.02 -42.53 17.69
N LEU A 56 12.95 -41.57 17.60
CA LEU A 56 14.38 -41.78 17.77
C LEU A 56 14.77 -42.02 19.25
N LEU A 57 13.95 -41.55 20.19
CA LEU A 57 14.17 -41.69 21.63
C LEU A 57 13.48 -42.93 22.22
N SER A 58 12.59 -43.58 21.46
CA SER A 58 11.82 -44.77 21.88
C SER A 58 12.68 -45.94 22.39
N HIS A 59 13.92 -46.08 21.89
CA HIS A 59 14.86 -47.12 22.33
C HIS A 59 15.59 -46.77 23.64
N LEU A 60 15.69 -45.49 23.98
CA LEU A 60 16.35 -45.00 25.20
C LEU A 60 15.36 -44.87 26.38
N LEU A 61 14.09 -44.56 26.08
CA LEU A 61 13.00 -44.47 27.05
C LEU A 61 11.77 -45.21 26.51
N PRO A 62 11.53 -46.48 26.88
CA PRO A 62 10.42 -47.28 26.32
C PRO A 62 9.01 -46.80 26.70
N GLN A 63 8.88 -45.86 27.65
CA GLN A 63 7.59 -45.39 28.18
C GLN A 63 7.07 -44.08 27.56
N THR A 64 7.76 -43.50 26.56
CA THR A 64 7.37 -42.23 25.92
C THR A 64 6.31 -42.41 24.82
N ARG A 65 5.13 -42.91 25.19
CA ARG A 65 3.97 -42.88 24.30
C ARG A 65 3.25 -41.53 24.47
N SER A 66 3.49 -40.62 23.52
CA SER A 66 2.82 -39.32 23.28
C SER A 66 2.29 -38.60 24.53
N GLN A 67 3.10 -37.72 25.11
CA GLN A 67 2.61 -36.71 26.05
C GLN A 67 3.04 -35.33 25.56
N SER A 68 2.20 -34.68 24.77
CA SER A 68 2.32 -33.25 24.41
C SER A 68 2.46 -32.36 25.66
N GLN A 69 2.01 -32.83 26.82
CA GLN A 69 2.19 -32.17 28.11
C GLN A 69 3.65 -32.09 28.58
N SER A 70 4.55 -33.01 28.18
CA SER A 70 5.92 -33.03 28.72
C SER A 70 6.82 -31.93 28.15
N SER A 71 6.62 -31.54 26.87
CA SER A 71 7.40 -30.47 26.23
C SER A 71 7.04 -29.11 26.82
N GLU A 72 5.74 -28.83 27.03
CA GLU A 72 5.26 -27.60 27.67
C GLU A 72 5.76 -27.49 29.13
N GLN A 73 5.71 -28.60 29.88
CA GLN A 73 6.26 -28.65 31.24
C GLN A 73 7.78 -28.40 31.27
N THR A 74 8.52 -28.98 30.32
CA THR A 74 9.95 -28.71 30.17
C THR A 74 10.21 -27.26 29.80
N ALA A 75 9.47 -26.69 28.85
CA ALA A 75 9.60 -25.29 28.48
C ALA A 75 9.34 -24.36 29.66
N GLN A 76 8.31 -24.64 30.47
CA GLN A 76 8.02 -23.88 31.68
C GLN A 76 9.16 -23.97 32.72
N CYS A 77 9.78 -25.15 32.87
CA CYS A 77 10.96 -25.32 33.72
C CYS A 77 12.16 -24.50 33.23
N VAL A 78 12.42 -24.51 31.91
CA VAL A 78 13.51 -23.72 31.32
C VAL A 78 13.24 -22.22 31.46
N LYS A 79 12.00 -21.75 31.22
CA LYS A 79 11.58 -20.36 31.47
C LYS A 79 11.86 -19.94 32.92
N GLN A 80 11.50 -20.78 33.89
CA GLN A 80 11.78 -20.49 35.31
C GLN A 80 13.28 -20.40 35.60
N LYS A 81 14.08 -21.32 35.04
CA LYS A 81 15.54 -21.29 35.20
C LYS A 81 16.15 -20.05 34.56
N ILE A 82 15.63 -19.55 33.44
CA ILE A 82 16.10 -18.28 32.84
C ILE A 82 15.91 -17.13 33.82
N ARG A 83 14.75 -17.04 34.49
CA ARG A 83 14.48 -16.02 35.51
C ARG A 83 15.45 -16.10 36.70
N ASP A 84 15.80 -17.31 37.13
CA ASP A 84 16.70 -17.53 38.27
C ASP A 84 18.20 -17.31 37.94
N GLN A 85 18.57 -17.15 36.66
CA GLN A 85 19.97 -17.05 36.24
C GLN A 85 20.49 -15.60 36.16
N ASN A 86 21.57 -15.30 36.89
CA ASN A 86 22.21 -13.99 36.84
C ASN A 86 23.34 -13.88 35.79
N LYS A 87 23.72 -14.97 35.13
CA LYS A 87 24.83 -14.99 34.14
C LYS A 87 24.30 -14.94 32.70
N SER A 88 24.70 -13.92 31.94
CA SER A 88 24.29 -13.71 30.53
C SER A 88 24.52 -14.94 29.65
N ASP A 89 25.71 -15.54 29.71
CA ASP A 89 26.07 -16.66 28.82
C ASP A 89 25.22 -17.92 29.09
N ARG A 90 24.84 -18.11 30.36
CA ARG A 90 23.96 -19.22 30.76
C ARG A 90 22.51 -18.94 30.38
N LYS A 91 22.04 -17.69 30.53
CA LYS A 91 20.73 -17.26 30.02
C LYS A 91 20.63 -17.49 28.51
N ILE A 92 21.64 -17.09 27.73
CA ILE A 92 21.68 -17.29 26.27
C ILE A 92 21.56 -18.77 25.91
N ASN A 93 22.31 -19.66 26.58
CA ASN A 93 22.18 -21.09 26.32
C ASN A 93 20.78 -21.64 26.63
N LEU A 94 20.17 -21.21 27.74
CA LEU A 94 18.80 -21.59 28.07
C LEU A 94 17.77 -21.03 27.06
N PHE A 95 18.00 -19.83 26.51
CA PHE A 95 17.18 -19.31 25.42
C PHE A 95 17.33 -20.13 24.13
N TYR A 96 18.54 -20.59 23.79
CA TYR A 96 18.70 -21.55 22.70
C TYR A 96 17.92 -22.84 22.98
N CYS A 97 17.96 -23.35 24.22
CA CYS A 97 17.19 -24.52 24.62
C CYS A 97 15.67 -24.30 24.48
N LEU A 98 15.16 -23.11 24.79
CA LEU A 98 13.75 -22.76 24.53
C LEU A 98 13.43 -22.72 23.04
N ASN A 99 14.33 -22.16 22.22
CA ASN A 99 14.16 -22.15 20.76
C ASN A 99 14.11 -23.57 20.18
N GLU A 100 14.94 -24.51 20.67
CA GLU A 100 14.86 -25.92 20.25
C GLU A 100 13.52 -26.59 20.64
N LEU A 101 12.81 -26.03 21.62
CA LEU A 101 11.47 -26.46 22.05
C LEU A 101 10.34 -25.67 21.38
N ASN A 102 10.62 -24.84 20.37
CA ASN A 102 9.68 -23.93 19.70
C ASN A 102 9.04 -22.88 20.62
N HIS A 103 9.73 -22.48 21.69
CA HIS A 103 9.35 -21.32 22.52
C HIS A 103 10.38 -20.19 22.33
N HIS A 104 9.96 -19.02 21.85
CA HIS A 104 10.89 -18.01 21.33
C HIS A 104 11.13 -16.79 22.23
N ALA A 105 10.38 -16.67 23.34
CA ALA A 105 10.48 -15.56 24.28
C ALA A 105 10.20 -16.02 25.73
N VAL A 106 10.75 -15.28 26.69
CA VAL A 106 10.41 -15.42 28.11
C VAL A 106 9.69 -14.15 28.54
N VAL A 107 8.46 -14.34 29.01
CA VAL A 107 7.61 -13.27 29.49
C VAL A 107 7.60 -13.38 30.99
N GLU A 108 7.96 -12.31 31.68
CA GLU A 108 7.70 -12.20 33.10
C GLU A 108 6.26 -11.72 33.27
N ASP A 109 5.49 -12.38 34.14
CA ASP A 109 4.16 -11.89 34.52
C ASP A 109 4.29 -10.43 34.97
N ILE A 110 3.28 -9.60 34.67
CA ILE A 110 3.24 -8.20 35.12
C ILE A 110 3.68 -8.15 36.58
N ASP A 111 4.83 -7.54 36.84
CA ASP A 111 5.33 -7.43 38.19
C ASP A 111 4.29 -6.62 38.98
N ARG A 112 3.60 -7.30 39.90
CA ARG A 112 2.51 -6.68 40.68
C ARG A 112 3.01 -5.54 41.57
N SER A 113 4.32 -5.40 41.76
CA SER A 113 4.94 -4.32 42.52
C SER A 113 5.35 -3.11 41.68
N SER A 114 5.69 -3.28 40.39
CA SER A 114 6.08 -2.18 39.49
C SER A 114 5.06 -1.87 38.39
N GLY A 115 4.07 -2.73 38.16
CA GLY A 115 3.09 -2.60 37.09
C GLY A 115 3.71 -2.68 35.70
N THR A 116 4.87 -3.30 35.52
CA THR A 116 5.59 -3.36 34.23
C THR A 116 5.63 -4.81 33.72
N LEU A 117 5.34 -5.01 32.43
CA LEU A 117 5.56 -6.26 31.70
C LEU A 117 7.00 -6.29 31.20
N CYS A 118 7.78 -7.28 31.63
CA CYS A 118 9.13 -7.52 31.10
C CYS A 118 9.11 -8.68 30.10
N VAL A 119 9.57 -8.43 28.88
CA VAL A 119 9.75 -9.46 27.85
C VAL A 119 11.23 -9.59 27.51
N ASP A 120 11.82 -10.73 27.89
CA ASP A 120 13.17 -11.09 27.51
C ASP A 120 13.13 -11.92 26.21
N MET A 121 13.85 -11.45 25.20
CA MET A 121 13.85 -12.04 23.87
C MET A 121 15.27 -12.25 23.36
N LEU A 122 15.55 -13.45 22.85
CA LEU A 122 16.80 -13.71 22.16
C LEU A 122 16.69 -13.25 20.70
N LEU A 123 17.50 -12.26 20.32
CA LEU A 123 17.59 -11.76 18.95
C LEU A 123 18.97 -12.07 18.35
N PRO A 124 19.02 -12.58 17.11
CA PRO A 124 20.27 -12.77 16.39
C PRO A 124 20.84 -11.40 16.00
N GLY A 125 22.09 -11.10 16.35
CA GLY A 125 22.81 -9.91 15.87
C GLY A 125 23.85 -10.26 14.81
N LYS A 126 24.30 -9.26 14.03
CA LYS A 126 25.31 -9.42 12.97
C LYS A 126 26.63 -10.04 13.43
N TRP A 127 26.97 -9.93 14.71
CA TRP A 127 28.25 -10.41 15.29
C TRP A 127 28.08 -11.16 16.61
N GLU A 128 27.03 -10.92 17.39
CA GLU A 128 26.72 -11.65 18.65
C GLU A 128 25.20 -11.76 18.86
N THR A 129 24.76 -12.84 19.50
CA THR A 129 23.36 -12.99 19.95
C THR A 129 23.16 -12.26 21.27
N LYS A 130 22.13 -11.40 21.35
CA LYS A 130 21.81 -10.60 22.55
C LYS A 130 20.42 -10.94 23.08
N ILE A 131 20.25 -10.72 24.38
CA ILE A 131 18.92 -10.73 25.03
C ILE A 131 18.44 -9.29 25.08
N PHE A 132 17.29 -9.03 24.47
CA PHE A 132 16.60 -7.75 24.53
C PHE A 132 15.52 -7.82 25.60
N GLU A 133 15.56 -6.88 26.53
CA GLU A 133 14.61 -6.75 27.63
C GLU A 133 13.67 -5.59 27.30
N PHE A 134 12.42 -5.91 26.96
CA PHE A 134 11.37 -4.91 26.78
C PHE A 134 10.65 -4.69 28.10
N LYS A 135 10.72 -3.47 28.64
CA LYS A 135 9.99 -3.06 29.84
C LYS A 135 8.81 -2.19 29.44
N ILE A 136 7.61 -2.77 29.46
CA ILE A 136 6.38 -2.10 29.02
C ILE A 136 5.51 -1.84 30.25
N PRO A 137 5.39 -0.59 30.71
CA PRO A 137 4.46 -0.23 31.79
C PRO A 137 3.04 -0.67 31.44
N LYS A 138 2.25 -1.07 32.44
CA LYS A 138 0.88 -1.52 32.24
C LYS A 138 0.01 -0.44 31.61
N GLU A 139 0.29 0.82 31.90
CA GLU A 139 -0.35 1.99 31.31
C GLU A 139 -0.02 2.17 29.81
N GLN A 140 0.96 1.44 29.29
CA GLN A 140 1.34 1.42 27.86
C GLN A 140 0.95 0.11 27.16
N LEU A 141 0.26 -0.80 27.85
CA LEU A 141 -0.30 -2.02 27.24
C LEU A 141 -1.67 -1.77 26.60
N ASP A 142 -2.15 -0.54 26.53
CA ASP A 142 -3.44 -0.27 25.89
C ASP A 142 -3.36 -0.58 24.38
N GLU A 143 -2.27 -0.19 23.72
CA GLU A 143 -2.06 -0.37 22.28
C GLU A 143 -0.67 -0.95 21.98
N PHE A 144 -0.64 -2.10 21.32
CA PHE A 144 0.56 -2.66 20.70
C PHE A 144 0.66 -2.19 19.26
N ASP A 145 1.73 -1.49 18.89
CA ASP A 145 2.02 -1.11 17.51
C ASP A 145 3.37 -1.70 17.10
N LEU A 146 3.34 -2.66 16.17
CA LEU A 146 4.53 -3.39 15.75
C LEU A 146 5.58 -2.47 15.13
N GLN A 147 5.18 -1.40 14.43
CA GLN A 147 6.12 -0.45 13.81
C GLN A 147 6.97 0.30 14.86
N LYS A 148 6.42 0.56 16.06
CA LYS A 148 7.16 1.15 17.18
C LYS A 148 8.29 0.25 17.69
N TYR A 149 8.14 -1.07 17.58
CA TYR A 149 9.16 -2.02 18.03
C TYR A 149 10.23 -2.31 16.99
N ILE A 150 9.95 -2.05 15.71
CA ILE A 150 10.88 -2.28 14.61
C ILE A 150 11.93 -1.16 14.53
N LYS A 151 11.52 0.10 14.72
CA LYS A 151 12.40 1.28 14.68
C LYS A 151 12.93 1.63 16.07
N THR A 152 13.93 0.89 16.54
CA THR A 152 14.65 1.32 17.75
C THR A 152 15.76 2.31 17.39
N PRO A 153 16.13 3.26 18.28
CA PRO A 153 17.22 4.20 18.03
C PRO A 153 18.61 3.55 17.82
N GLU A 154 18.74 2.26 18.15
CA GLU A 154 20.02 1.56 18.30
C GLU A 154 20.22 0.47 17.23
N GLU A 155 19.16 -0.25 16.84
CA GLU A 155 19.20 -1.33 15.83
C GLU A 155 17.87 -1.42 15.04
N ASP A 156 17.94 -1.53 13.71
CA ASP A 156 16.78 -1.83 12.85
C ASP A 156 16.57 -3.35 12.81
N LEU A 157 15.48 -3.83 13.44
CA LEU A 157 15.22 -5.27 13.58
C LEU A 157 14.90 -5.94 12.23
N THR A 158 14.49 -5.19 11.21
CA THR A 158 14.21 -5.75 9.87
C THR A 158 15.47 -6.20 9.14
N GLU A 159 16.65 -5.72 9.55
CA GLU A 159 17.91 -6.22 8.99
C GLU A 159 18.25 -7.64 9.48
N LEU A 160 17.58 -8.12 10.54
CA LEU A 160 17.96 -9.32 11.29
C LEU A 160 16.88 -10.40 11.29
N LEU A 161 15.60 -10.03 11.21
CA LEU A 161 14.44 -10.92 11.27
C LEU A 161 13.34 -10.47 10.31
N SER A 162 12.53 -11.41 9.83
CA SER A 162 11.27 -11.05 9.16
C SER A 162 10.25 -10.51 10.16
N LEU A 163 9.26 -9.76 9.68
CA LEU A 163 8.24 -9.19 10.56
C LEU A 163 7.34 -10.26 11.20
N ASP A 164 7.12 -11.40 10.53
CA ASP A 164 6.51 -12.57 11.16
C ASP A 164 7.33 -13.08 12.36
N GLU A 165 8.67 -13.11 12.26
CA GLU A 165 9.54 -13.61 13.33
C GLU A 165 9.58 -12.63 14.53
N VAL A 166 9.57 -11.32 14.25
CA VAL A 166 9.45 -10.30 15.29
C VAL A 166 8.10 -10.43 15.99
N LEU A 167 7.00 -10.50 15.22
CA LEU A 167 5.66 -10.67 15.76
C LEU A 167 5.54 -11.97 16.56
N GLN A 168 6.08 -13.08 16.07
CA GLN A 168 6.08 -14.38 16.76
C GLN A 168 6.64 -14.25 18.18
N LYS A 169 7.71 -13.45 18.35
CA LYS A 169 8.35 -13.25 19.64
C LYS A 169 7.59 -12.22 20.51
N LEU A 170 6.84 -11.30 19.91
CA LEU A 170 6.04 -10.28 20.58
C LEU A 170 4.57 -10.67 20.82
N VAL A 171 4.13 -11.86 20.38
CA VAL A 171 2.80 -12.44 20.70
C VAL A 171 2.38 -12.24 22.15
N PRO A 172 3.26 -12.38 23.16
CA PRO A 172 2.85 -12.15 24.54
C PRO A 172 2.43 -10.70 24.82
N VAL A 173 3.10 -9.71 24.23
CA VAL A 173 2.72 -8.30 24.37
C VAL A 173 1.36 -8.08 23.72
N VAL A 174 1.16 -8.63 22.50
CA VAL A 174 -0.14 -8.62 21.81
C VAL A 174 -1.24 -9.23 22.70
N THR A 175 -0.95 -10.35 23.37
CA THR A 175 -1.89 -11.05 24.25
C THR A 175 -2.34 -10.18 25.42
N TYR A 176 -1.44 -9.39 25.99
CA TYR A 176 -1.76 -8.49 27.10
C TYR A 176 -2.33 -7.15 26.67
N SER A 177 -2.27 -6.81 25.37
CA SER A 177 -2.71 -5.51 24.88
C SER A 177 -4.21 -5.47 24.62
N THR A 178 -4.83 -4.30 24.77
CA THR A 178 -6.27 -4.14 24.45
C THR A 178 -6.51 -3.95 22.96
N SER A 179 -5.58 -3.29 22.28
CA SER A 179 -5.55 -3.09 20.84
C SER A 179 -4.19 -3.51 20.27
N ALA A 180 -4.18 -4.05 19.05
CA ALA A 180 -2.97 -4.33 18.29
C ALA A 180 -3.07 -3.75 16.88
N VAL A 181 -2.14 -2.84 16.56
CA VAL A 181 -1.96 -2.22 15.26
C VAL A 181 -0.79 -2.89 14.55
N LEU A 182 -1.14 -3.71 13.56
CA LEU A 182 -0.24 -4.46 12.68
C LEU A 182 -0.42 -4.01 11.23
N TYR A 183 -0.83 -2.77 11.06
CA TYR A 183 -1.11 -2.15 9.77
C TYR A 183 0.17 -2.05 8.96
N TYR A 184 0.13 -2.57 7.72
CA TYR A 184 1.25 -2.64 6.80
C TYR A 184 2.55 -3.09 7.50
N CYS A 185 2.64 -4.38 7.75
CA CYS A 185 3.80 -4.98 8.40
C CYS A 185 4.31 -6.15 7.57
N ASP A 186 4.01 -6.19 6.27
CA ASP A 186 4.32 -7.26 5.32
C ASP A 186 4.09 -8.67 5.91
N LEU A 187 3.08 -8.80 6.76
CA LEU A 187 2.80 -10.02 7.50
C LEU A 187 2.23 -11.08 6.56
N THR A 188 2.64 -12.32 6.78
CA THR A 188 2.16 -13.45 5.99
C THR A 188 1.14 -14.28 6.77
N GLU A 189 0.53 -15.27 6.12
CA GLU A 189 -0.33 -16.28 6.76
C GLU A 189 0.25 -16.90 8.07
N LYS A 190 1.59 -16.94 8.23
CA LYS A 190 2.24 -17.43 9.46
C LYS A 190 1.88 -16.57 10.67
N SER A 191 1.85 -15.25 10.49
CA SER A 191 1.47 -14.30 11.52
C SER A 191 0.05 -14.54 12.03
N CYS A 192 -0.88 -14.94 11.16
CA CYS A 192 -2.23 -15.29 11.58
C CYS A 192 -2.28 -16.49 12.55
N SER A 193 -1.37 -17.45 12.43
CA SER A 193 -1.26 -18.56 13.40
C SER A 193 -0.81 -18.05 14.78
N TYR A 194 0.16 -17.13 14.80
CA TYR A 194 0.64 -16.51 16.03
C TYR A 194 -0.45 -15.65 16.69
N LEU A 195 -1.20 -14.87 15.92
CA LEU A 195 -2.31 -14.06 16.40
C LEU A 195 -3.49 -14.92 16.86
N ALA A 196 -3.80 -16.01 16.16
CA ALA A 196 -4.78 -16.99 16.60
C ALA A 196 -4.42 -17.56 17.99
N SER A 197 -3.14 -17.81 18.25
CA SER A 197 -2.68 -18.23 19.59
C SER A 197 -2.89 -17.14 20.65
N ALA A 198 -2.67 -15.87 20.32
CA ALA A 198 -2.92 -14.74 21.22
C ALA A 198 -4.42 -14.59 21.54
N LEU A 199 -5.27 -14.71 20.53
CA LEU A 199 -6.73 -14.59 20.62
C LEU A 199 -7.38 -15.72 21.42
N THR A 200 -6.80 -16.92 21.38
CA THR A 200 -7.33 -18.09 22.10
C THR A 200 -6.80 -18.23 23.54
N SER A 201 -5.78 -17.44 23.91
CA SER A 201 -5.19 -17.45 25.24
C SER A 201 -6.18 -17.01 26.33
N HIS A 202 -6.17 -17.69 27.47
CA HIS A 202 -7.00 -17.34 28.63
C HIS A 202 -6.65 -15.95 29.23
N SER A 203 -5.41 -15.51 29.03
CA SER A 203 -4.92 -14.20 29.47
C SER A 203 -5.15 -13.09 28.45
N SER A 204 -5.78 -13.39 27.30
CA SER A 204 -5.98 -12.42 26.24
C SER A 204 -6.84 -11.25 26.71
N SER A 205 -6.34 -10.04 26.50
CA SER A 205 -7.06 -8.78 26.69
C SER A 205 -7.39 -8.09 25.36
N LEU A 206 -7.04 -8.73 24.23
CA LEU A 206 -7.16 -8.16 22.91
C LEU A 206 -8.62 -8.05 22.46
N THR A 207 -9.05 -6.82 22.27
CA THR A 207 -10.41 -6.44 21.83
C THR A 207 -10.41 -5.83 20.44
N GLN A 208 -9.30 -5.23 20.00
CA GLN A 208 -9.15 -4.62 18.68
C GLN A 208 -7.91 -5.16 17.96
N LEU A 209 -8.04 -5.50 16.69
CA LEU A 209 -6.94 -5.99 15.87
C LEU A 209 -7.00 -5.36 14.48
N ASN A 210 -5.99 -4.56 14.15
CA ASN A 210 -5.81 -3.98 12.83
C ASN A 210 -4.71 -4.73 12.07
N LEU A 211 -5.10 -5.43 11.01
CA LEU A 211 -4.24 -6.18 10.10
C LEU A 211 -4.21 -5.60 8.69
N GLY A 212 -4.73 -4.39 8.49
CA GLY A 212 -4.86 -3.79 7.17
C GLY A 212 -3.53 -3.70 6.42
N PHE A 213 -3.59 -3.80 5.10
CA PHE A 213 -2.48 -3.67 4.15
C PHE A 213 -1.40 -4.73 4.33
N ASN A 214 -1.80 -5.94 4.72
CA ASN A 214 -0.95 -7.12 4.68
C ASN A 214 -1.50 -8.09 3.63
N GLU A 215 -1.19 -7.85 2.36
CA GLU A 215 -1.69 -8.62 1.21
C GLU A 215 -1.22 -10.10 1.24
N LEU A 216 -0.11 -10.39 1.93
CA LEU A 216 0.44 -11.74 2.06
C LEU A 216 -0.29 -12.62 3.09
N LEU A 217 -1.30 -12.08 3.80
CA LEU A 217 -2.17 -12.88 4.67
C LEU A 217 -3.07 -13.80 3.84
N GLY A 218 -3.75 -13.22 2.83
CA GLY A 218 -4.70 -13.90 1.96
C GLY A 218 -5.79 -14.70 2.70
N ASP A 219 -6.49 -15.56 1.95
CA ASP A 219 -7.55 -16.40 2.52
C ASP A 219 -7.04 -17.41 3.56
N SER A 220 -5.81 -17.92 3.40
CA SER A 220 -5.20 -18.89 4.33
C SER A 220 -4.96 -18.29 5.70
N GLY A 221 -4.48 -17.04 5.76
CA GLY A 221 -4.34 -16.29 7.00
C GLY A 221 -5.68 -16.07 7.70
N VAL A 222 -6.72 -15.68 6.96
CA VAL A 222 -8.06 -15.46 7.53
C VAL A 222 -8.68 -16.75 8.04
N GLU A 223 -8.48 -17.88 7.36
CA GLU A 223 -8.92 -19.20 7.83
C GLU A 223 -8.37 -19.52 9.23
N LEU A 224 -7.07 -19.26 9.45
CA LEU A 224 -6.42 -19.44 10.74
C LEU A 224 -7.01 -18.53 11.81
N LEU A 225 -7.25 -17.25 11.52
CA LEU A 225 -7.89 -16.32 12.46
C LEU A 225 -9.33 -16.74 12.79
N CYS A 226 -10.10 -17.22 11.81
CA CYS A 226 -11.49 -17.66 11.99
C CYS A 226 -11.60 -18.82 13.00
N SER A 227 -10.60 -19.71 13.03
CA SER A 227 -10.53 -20.77 14.04
C SER A 227 -10.44 -20.21 15.47
N ALA A 228 -9.75 -19.08 15.65
CA ALA A 228 -9.63 -18.39 16.92
C ALA A 228 -10.87 -17.54 17.27
N LEU A 229 -11.48 -16.87 16.30
CA LEU A 229 -12.72 -16.10 16.49
C LEU A 229 -13.88 -16.98 17.01
N SER A 230 -13.86 -18.27 16.68
CA SER A 230 -14.84 -19.26 17.13
C SER A 230 -14.55 -19.81 18.53
N HIS A 231 -13.45 -19.40 19.17
CA HIS A 231 -13.01 -19.93 20.45
C HIS A 231 -13.62 -19.14 21.63
N GLN A 232 -14.02 -19.83 22.69
CA GLN A 232 -14.69 -19.23 23.86
C GLN A 232 -13.88 -18.15 24.62
N ASN A 233 -12.56 -18.15 24.44
CA ASN A 233 -11.66 -17.18 25.06
C ASN A 233 -11.45 -15.92 24.21
N CYS A 234 -11.91 -15.92 22.95
CA CYS A 234 -11.73 -14.80 22.06
C CYS A 234 -12.67 -13.64 22.47
N LYS A 235 -12.05 -12.53 22.85
CA LYS A 235 -12.72 -11.28 23.24
C LYS A 235 -12.65 -10.21 22.17
N LEU A 236 -12.24 -10.57 20.95
CA LEU A 236 -12.08 -9.61 19.87
C LEU A 236 -13.44 -9.03 19.50
N GLU A 237 -13.56 -7.71 19.58
CA GLU A 237 -14.73 -6.91 19.26
C GLU A 237 -14.57 -6.23 17.90
N GLU A 238 -13.35 -5.83 17.54
CA GLU A 238 -13.05 -5.13 16.28
C GLU A 238 -11.92 -5.83 15.51
N LEU A 239 -12.15 -6.10 14.24
CA LEU A 239 -11.18 -6.69 13.32
C LEU A 239 -11.14 -5.90 12.01
N LEU A 240 -9.98 -5.31 11.70
CA LEU A 240 -9.74 -4.58 10.45
C LEU A 240 -8.82 -5.40 9.56
N LEU A 241 -9.32 -5.82 8.40
CA LEU A 241 -8.61 -6.61 7.39
C LEU A 241 -8.57 -5.86 6.06
N ILE A 242 -8.35 -4.54 6.08
CA ILE A 242 -8.44 -3.67 4.91
C ILE A 242 -7.31 -4.01 3.91
N ASN A 243 -7.56 -4.21 2.61
CA ASN A 243 -6.52 -4.56 1.60
C ASN A 243 -5.59 -5.72 2.02
N CYS A 244 -6.16 -6.88 2.34
CA CYS A 244 -5.44 -8.10 2.74
C CYS A 244 -5.49 -9.22 1.68
N ASP A 245 -5.81 -8.88 0.42
CA ASP A 245 -5.99 -9.81 -0.70
C ASP A 245 -7.04 -10.92 -0.42
N LEU A 246 -8.18 -10.52 0.17
CA LEU A 246 -9.23 -11.45 0.55
C LEU A 246 -10.22 -11.73 -0.58
N THR A 247 -10.68 -12.98 -0.66
CA THR A 247 -11.72 -13.40 -1.62
C THR A 247 -13.01 -13.83 -0.91
N GLN A 248 -13.99 -14.32 -1.68
CA GLN A 248 -15.22 -14.93 -1.16
C GLN A 248 -14.95 -16.04 -0.11
N LYS A 249 -13.82 -16.74 -0.19
CA LYS A 249 -13.47 -17.79 0.79
C LYS A 249 -13.31 -17.21 2.19
N SER A 250 -12.56 -16.12 2.33
CA SER A 250 -12.44 -15.39 3.60
C SER A 250 -13.78 -14.97 4.16
N CYS A 251 -14.69 -14.47 3.31
CA CYS A 251 -16.04 -14.10 3.75
C CYS A 251 -16.82 -15.31 4.30
N SER A 252 -16.67 -16.47 3.66
CA SER A 252 -17.30 -17.72 4.09
C SER A 252 -16.73 -18.24 5.41
N TYR A 253 -15.41 -18.14 5.60
CA TYR A 253 -14.73 -18.50 6.84
C TYR A 253 -15.16 -17.59 8.00
N LEU A 254 -15.19 -16.28 7.77
CA LEU A 254 -15.62 -15.28 8.75
C LEU A 254 -17.08 -15.50 9.12
N ALA A 255 -17.98 -15.70 8.15
CA ALA A 255 -19.38 -15.98 8.43
C ALA A 255 -19.55 -17.24 9.27
N SER A 256 -18.84 -18.31 8.93
CA SER A 256 -18.85 -19.57 9.70
C SER A 256 -18.38 -19.37 11.14
N ALA A 257 -17.33 -18.57 11.34
CA ALA A 257 -16.81 -18.26 12.68
C ALA A 257 -17.80 -17.45 13.52
N LEU A 258 -18.43 -16.44 12.92
CA LEU A 258 -19.39 -15.58 13.61
C LEU A 258 -20.71 -16.31 13.96
N ILE A 259 -21.11 -17.30 13.16
CA ILE A 259 -22.27 -18.15 13.44
C ILE A 259 -22.08 -19.02 14.69
N SER A 260 -20.85 -19.28 15.13
CA SER A 260 -20.56 -20.19 16.25
C SER A 260 -21.03 -19.69 17.64
N HIS A 261 -21.61 -18.48 17.73
CA HIS A 261 -22.14 -17.82 18.95
C HIS A 261 -21.11 -17.55 20.07
N SER A 262 -19.89 -18.07 19.97
CA SER A 262 -18.77 -17.78 20.88
C SER A 262 -18.05 -16.48 20.54
N SER A 263 -18.19 -15.99 19.31
CA SER A 263 -17.54 -14.74 18.87
C SER A 263 -18.05 -13.53 19.66
N SER A 264 -17.15 -12.59 19.92
CA SER A 264 -17.45 -11.28 20.51
C SER A 264 -17.39 -10.14 19.49
N LEU A 265 -17.18 -10.47 18.21
CA LEU A 265 -16.92 -9.48 17.17
C LEU A 265 -18.18 -8.66 16.89
N THR A 266 -18.06 -7.33 17.04
CA THR A 266 -19.10 -6.34 16.79
C THR A 266 -18.79 -5.50 15.55
N GLN A 267 -17.51 -5.35 15.20
CA GLN A 267 -17.06 -4.56 14.05
C GLN A 267 -16.09 -5.38 13.19
N LEU A 268 -16.36 -5.42 11.89
CA LEU A 268 -15.53 -6.08 10.90
C LEU A 268 -15.35 -5.16 9.70
N ASP A 269 -14.11 -4.79 9.40
CA ASP A 269 -13.75 -4.02 8.20
C ASP A 269 -12.98 -4.91 7.23
N LEU A 270 -13.55 -5.11 6.06
CA LEU A 270 -13.02 -5.83 4.91
C LEU A 270 -12.78 -4.87 3.71
N GLY A 271 -12.75 -3.56 3.94
CA GLY A 271 -12.59 -2.56 2.88
C GLY A 271 -11.34 -2.78 2.04
N GLY A 272 -11.39 -2.40 0.76
CA GLY A 272 -10.25 -2.55 -0.16
C GLY A 272 -9.94 -3.99 -0.59
N ASN A 273 -10.49 -5.02 0.07
CA ASN A 273 -10.50 -6.36 -0.51
C ASN A 273 -11.50 -6.38 -1.65
N ARG A 274 -11.11 -6.94 -2.81
CA ARG A 274 -11.88 -6.92 -4.07
C ARG A 274 -13.13 -7.80 -4.00
N LEU A 275 -14.02 -7.52 -3.05
CA LEU A 275 -15.21 -8.28 -2.70
C LEU A 275 -16.44 -7.65 -3.35
N SER A 276 -17.27 -8.48 -3.98
CA SER A 276 -18.59 -8.10 -4.49
C SER A 276 -19.64 -8.17 -3.39
N ALA A 277 -20.81 -7.56 -3.63
CA ALA A 277 -21.94 -7.64 -2.70
C ALA A 277 -22.40 -9.09 -2.44
N SER A 278 -22.26 -9.98 -3.43
CA SER A 278 -22.56 -11.41 -3.26
C SER A 278 -21.52 -12.15 -2.41
N ASP A 279 -20.27 -11.69 -2.37
CA ASP A 279 -19.23 -12.35 -1.57
C ASP A 279 -19.47 -12.16 -0.06
N VAL A 280 -20.06 -11.01 0.31
CA VAL A 280 -20.30 -10.60 1.70
C VAL A 280 -21.74 -10.81 2.14
N GLU A 281 -22.57 -11.47 1.33
CA GLU A 281 -24.00 -11.66 1.59
C GLU A 281 -24.24 -12.38 2.93
N GLN A 282 -23.45 -13.44 3.21
CA GLN A 282 -23.56 -14.18 4.47
C GLN A 282 -23.23 -13.30 5.68
N LEU A 283 -22.17 -12.51 5.60
CA LEU A 283 -21.77 -11.58 6.67
C LEU A 283 -22.82 -10.49 6.87
N SER A 284 -23.35 -9.95 5.77
CA SER A 284 -24.41 -8.92 5.78
C SER A 284 -25.70 -9.45 6.43
N ALA A 285 -26.03 -10.73 6.22
CA ALA A 285 -27.17 -11.36 6.87
C ALA A 285 -26.99 -11.43 8.40
N LEU A 286 -25.76 -11.67 8.88
CA LEU A 286 -25.46 -11.70 10.32
C LEU A 286 -25.66 -10.34 10.98
N VAL A 287 -25.30 -9.24 10.30
CA VAL A 287 -25.52 -7.87 10.82
C VAL A 287 -27.00 -7.56 11.06
N ASN A 288 -27.87 -8.12 10.22
CA ASN A 288 -29.31 -7.87 10.29
C ASN A 288 -30.05 -8.80 11.27
N ASP A 289 -29.38 -9.81 11.83
CA ASP A 289 -29.98 -10.76 12.75
C ASP A 289 -29.55 -10.47 14.21
N PRO A 290 -30.50 -10.09 15.09
CA PRO A 290 -30.21 -9.69 16.46
C PRO A 290 -29.68 -10.82 17.36
N ASN A 291 -29.67 -12.07 16.87
CA ASN A 291 -29.07 -13.19 17.60
C ASN A 291 -27.54 -13.20 17.50
N TYR A 292 -26.96 -12.45 16.55
CA TYR A 292 -25.51 -12.29 16.40
C TYR A 292 -25.05 -10.92 16.90
N LYS A 293 -23.77 -10.84 17.27
CA LYS A 293 -23.17 -9.62 17.86
C LYS A 293 -22.60 -8.65 16.83
N LEU A 294 -22.47 -9.05 15.56
CA LEU A 294 -21.87 -8.20 14.54
C LEU A 294 -22.81 -7.01 14.26
N GLU A 295 -22.39 -5.80 14.62
CA GLU A 295 -23.18 -4.58 14.46
C GLU A 295 -22.75 -3.80 13.21
N THR A 296 -21.45 -3.83 12.89
CA THR A 296 -20.86 -3.08 11.80
C THR A 296 -20.06 -4.00 10.89
N LEU A 297 -20.42 -4.02 9.61
CA LEU A 297 -19.64 -4.62 8.53
C LEU A 297 -19.29 -3.53 7.53
N ILE A 298 -18.00 -3.27 7.35
CA ILE A 298 -17.48 -2.41 6.30
C ILE A 298 -16.87 -3.32 5.25
N SER A 299 -17.67 -3.87 4.35
CA SER A 299 -17.18 -4.68 3.23
C SER A 299 -17.18 -3.93 1.90
N ASP A 300 -17.77 -2.74 1.93
CA ASP A 300 -17.74 -1.83 0.81
C ASP A 300 -16.31 -1.31 0.69
N ASP A 301 -15.72 -1.47 -0.50
CA ASP A 301 -14.85 -0.41 -0.99
C ASP A 301 -15.60 0.91 -0.72
N PRO A 302 -15.00 1.92 -0.08
CA PRO A 302 -15.60 3.25 0.06
C PRO A 302 -16.19 3.83 -1.25
N GLN A 303 -15.88 3.19 -2.38
CA GLN A 303 -16.46 3.30 -3.71
C GLN A 303 -17.89 2.76 -3.95
N ARG A 304 -18.56 2.01 -3.03
CA ARG A 304 -19.77 1.22 -3.40
C ARG A 304 -21.11 1.43 -2.66
N SER A 305 -21.28 2.46 -1.83
CA SER A 305 -22.63 2.81 -1.34
C SER A 305 -22.91 4.31 -1.26
N CYS A 306 -22.84 4.97 -2.43
CA CYS A 306 -23.55 6.24 -2.58
C CYS A 306 -25.05 6.02 -2.31
N LYS A 307 -25.53 6.51 -1.16
CA LYS A 307 -26.95 6.43 -0.75
C LYS A 307 -27.88 7.02 -1.80
N SER A 308 -27.44 8.07 -2.49
CA SER A 308 -28.21 8.72 -3.55
C SER A 308 -28.45 7.76 -4.72
N CYS A 309 -27.49 6.90 -5.06
CA CYS A 309 -27.58 5.96 -6.18
C CYS A 309 -28.23 4.62 -5.79
N ALA A 310 -28.84 4.49 -4.61
CA ALA A 310 -29.40 3.23 -4.13
C ALA A 310 -30.56 2.70 -5.00
N GLU A 311 -31.33 3.61 -5.61
CA GLU A 311 -32.48 3.26 -6.46
C GLU A 311 -32.13 3.12 -7.94
N VAL A 312 -30.86 3.36 -8.32
CA VAL A 312 -30.41 3.24 -9.71
C VAL A 312 -30.21 1.76 -10.04
N PRO A 313 -30.80 1.23 -11.12
CA PRO A 313 -30.62 -0.17 -11.51
C PRO A 313 -29.15 -0.51 -11.74
N ASP A 314 -28.70 -1.64 -11.21
CA ASP A 314 -27.44 -2.29 -11.59
C ASP A 314 -27.71 -3.79 -11.74
N THR A 315 -27.17 -4.38 -12.79
CA THR A 315 -27.36 -5.81 -13.03
C THR A 315 -26.44 -6.58 -12.09
N SER A 316 -27.04 -7.45 -11.28
CA SER A 316 -26.29 -8.40 -10.46
C SER A 316 -25.88 -9.60 -11.31
N HIS A 317 -24.70 -10.16 -11.02
CA HIS A 317 -24.06 -11.35 -11.61
C HIS A 317 -23.06 -11.09 -12.76
N TRP A 318 -21.85 -10.67 -12.38
CA TRP A 318 -20.66 -10.62 -13.24
C TRP A 318 -19.57 -11.52 -12.68
N VAL A 319 -18.95 -12.35 -13.52
CA VAL A 319 -17.80 -13.19 -13.13
C VAL A 319 -16.53 -12.35 -13.19
N LEU A 320 -15.81 -12.22 -12.08
CA LEU A 320 -14.55 -11.49 -12.04
C LEU A 320 -13.47 -12.22 -12.85
N VAL A 321 -12.73 -11.46 -13.66
CA VAL A 321 -11.61 -11.96 -14.46
C VAL A 321 -10.41 -11.04 -14.26
N GLU A 322 -9.28 -11.64 -13.92
CA GLU A 322 -8.00 -10.95 -13.90
C GLU A 322 -7.41 -10.85 -15.31
N PRO A 323 -7.02 -9.66 -15.76
CA PRO A 323 -6.40 -9.48 -17.07
C PRO A 323 -4.93 -9.91 -17.07
N GLU A 324 -4.49 -10.46 -18.20
CA GLU A 324 -3.06 -10.55 -18.49
C GLU A 324 -2.55 -9.14 -18.83
N VAL A 325 -1.63 -8.61 -18.02
CA VAL A 325 -1.09 -7.26 -18.21
C VAL A 325 0.29 -7.30 -18.83
N SER A 326 0.46 -6.65 -19.98
CA SER A 326 1.76 -6.40 -20.60
C SER A 326 2.06 -4.89 -20.57
N THR A 327 3.26 -4.53 -20.11
CA THR A 327 3.66 -3.11 -19.99
C THR A 327 4.86 -2.85 -20.88
N GLU A 328 4.69 -2.00 -21.88
CA GLU A 328 5.75 -1.52 -22.76
C GLU A 328 5.86 0.00 -22.67
N LYS A 329 7.06 0.54 -22.43
CA LYS A 329 7.34 1.99 -22.41
C LYS A 329 6.35 2.80 -21.56
N SER A 330 5.92 2.28 -20.41
CA SER A 330 4.93 2.89 -19.49
C SER A 330 3.46 2.88 -19.94
N VAL A 331 3.12 2.12 -20.98
CA VAL A 331 1.74 1.86 -21.40
C VAL A 331 1.39 0.40 -21.08
N SER A 332 0.36 0.21 -20.26
CA SER A 332 -0.14 -1.12 -19.90
C SER A 332 -1.28 -1.52 -20.82
N THR A 333 -1.15 -2.70 -21.43
CA THR A 333 -2.18 -3.36 -22.23
C THR A 333 -2.73 -4.53 -21.43
N TYR A 334 -4.05 -4.59 -21.35
CA TYR A 334 -4.81 -5.59 -20.61
C TYR A 334 -5.45 -6.53 -21.62
N SER A 335 -5.22 -7.84 -21.46
CA SER A 335 -5.74 -8.88 -22.33
C SER A 335 -6.64 -9.81 -21.54
N LEU A 336 -7.86 -10.02 -22.03
CA LEU A 336 -8.90 -10.80 -21.38
C LEU A 336 -9.48 -11.80 -22.37
N SER A 337 -9.59 -13.06 -21.94
CA SER A 337 -10.24 -14.12 -22.70
C SER A 337 -11.30 -14.79 -21.85
N SER A 338 -12.50 -14.95 -22.41
CA SER A 338 -13.64 -15.51 -21.69
C SER A 338 -14.49 -16.42 -22.58
N PRO A 339 -15.10 -17.50 -22.04
CA PRO A 339 -16.14 -18.24 -22.73
C PRO A 339 -17.47 -17.45 -22.75
N ALA A 340 -18.57 -18.09 -23.16
CA ALA A 340 -19.90 -17.46 -23.12
C ALA A 340 -20.31 -17.16 -21.67
N GLY A 341 -20.80 -15.95 -21.41
CA GLY A 341 -21.16 -15.51 -20.07
C GLY A 341 -21.13 -13.99 -19.90
N SER A 342 -21.08 -13.53 -18.64
CA SER A 342 -21.00 -12.12 -18.25
C SER A 342 -19.85 -11.93 -17.28
N TYR A 343 -18.93 -11.01 -17.59
CA TYR A 343 -17.65 -10.87 -16.91
C TYR A 343 -17.34 -9.42 -16.53
N GLU A 344 -16.58 -9.23 -15.45
CA GLU A 344 -16.04 -7.93 -15.00
C GLU A 344 -14.53 -8.06 -14.84
N CYS A 345 -13.78 -7.11 -15.40
CA CYS A 345 -12.34 -7.03 -15.22
C CYS A 345 -12.02 -6.54 -13.80
N SER A 346 -11.26 -7.31 -13.04
CA SER A 346 -10.89 -6.96 -11.66
C SER A 346 -10.06 -5.68 -11.54
N GLU A 347 -9.24 -5.36 -12.55
CA GLU A 347 -8.36 -4.18 -12.55
C GLU A 347 -9.04 -2.87 -13.00
N SER A 348 -9.93 -2.93 -14.00
CA SER A 348 -10.50 -1.73 -14.62
C SER A 348 -11.99 -1.53 -14.35
N GLY A 349 -12.68 -2.54 -13.81
CA GLY A 349 -14.13 -2.56 -13.70
C GLY A 349 -14.87 -2.63 -15.05
N LEU A 350 -14.17 -2.83 -16.18
CA LEU A 350 -14.80 -3.03 -17.49
C LEU A 350 -15.65 -4.30 -17.47
N ARG A 351 -16.93 -4.23 -17.87
CA ARG A 351 -17.81 -5.41 -17.95
C ARG A 351 -18.22 -5.73 -19.38
N TRP A 352 -18.40 -7.01 -19.69
CA TRP A 352 -18.83 -7.47 -21.00
C TRP A 352 -19.63 -8.77 -20.91
N SER A 353 -20.53 -8.97 -21.87
CA SER A 353 -21.26 -10.23 -22.06
C SER A 353 -21.08 -10.75 -23.48
N CYS A 354 -21.08 -12.07 -23.63
CA CYS A 354 -20.92 -12.72 -24.93
C CYS A 354 -21.62 -14.09 -24.99
N ALA A 355 -22.20 -14.41 -26.15
CA ALA A 355 -22.83 -15.71 -26.43
C ALA A 355 -21.83 -16.83 -26.78
N GLY A 356 -20.56 -16.47 -27.03
CA GLY A 356 -19.49 -17.40 -27.39
C GLY A 356 -18.13 -16.95 -26.84
N PRO A 357 -17.05 -17.71 -27.12
CA PRO A 357 -15.71 -17.34 -26.70
C PRO A 357 -15.28 -16.00 -27.30
N VAL A 358 -14.72 -15.13 -26.46
CA VAL A 358 -14.25 -13.81 -26.83
C VAL A 358 -12.84 -13.59 -26.27
N THR A 359 -12.01 -12.92 -27.07
CA THR A 359 -10.76 -12.32 -26.60
C THR A 359 -10.78 -10.83 -26.90
N LEU A 360 -10.65 -10.02 -25.86
CA LEU A 360 -10.57 -8.57 -25.96
C LEU A 360 -9.25 -8.06 -25.38
N GLN A 361 -8.71 -7.02 -25.98
CA GLN A 361 -7.56 -6.29 -25.48
C GLN A 361 -7.93 -4.83 -25.32
N TYR A 362 -7.46 -4.20 -24.25
CA TYR A 362 -7.61 -2.76 -24.10
C TYR A 362 -6.44 -2.11 -23.41
N ARG A 363 -6.35 -0.80 -23.56
CA ARG A 363 -5.44 0.07 -22.80
C ARG A 363 -6.14 1.37 -22.46
N PHE A 364 -5.75 1.95 -21.34
CA PHE A 364 -6.14 3.31 -21.02
C PHE A 364 -5.39 4.29 -21.94
N THR A 365 -6.11 5.26 -22.48
CA THR A 365 -5.54 6.27 -23.37
C THR A 365 -5.83 7.68 -22.87
N ASP A 366 -5.11 8.66 -23.41
CA ASP A 366 -5.27 10.04 -23.02
C ASP A 366 -6.36 10.72 -23.87
N TRP A 367 -7.35 11.26 -23.17
CA TRP A 367 -8.38 12.11 -23.76
C TRP A 367 -7.82 13.39 -24.43
N HIS A 368 -6.52 13.69 -24.37
CA HIS A 368 -5.86 14.79 -25.10
C HIS A 368 -6.02 14.64 -26.62
N VAL A 369 -6.07 13.39 -27.12
CA VAL A 369 -6.28 13.09 -28.55
C VAL A 369 -7.62 13.63 -29.07
N TYR A 370 -8.63 13.77 -28.21
CA TYR A 370 -9.95 14.30 -28.57
C TYR A 370 -10.26 15.66 -27.93
N ALA A 371 -9.25 16.39 -27.45
CA ALA A 371 -9.46 17.61 -26.68
C ALA A 371 -10.16 18.71 -27.48
N GLU A 372 -9.77 18.90 -28.74
CA GLU A 372 -10.35 19.92 -29.63
C GLU A 372 -11.77 19.57 -30.03
N GLU A 373 -12.02 18.31 -30.40
CA GLU A 373 -13.34 17.83 -30.79
C GLU A 373 -14.32 17.91 -29.62
N LEU A 374 -13.91 17.49 -28.42
CA LEU A 374 -14.74 17.60 -27.23
C LEU A 374 -15.05 19.06 -26.89
N ALA A 375 -14.08 19.97 -27.03
CA ALA A 375 -14.30 21.39 -26.81
C ALA A 375 -15.30 21.97 -27.83
N HIS A 376 -15.17 21.62 -29.11
CA HIS A 376 -16.09 22.04 -30.17
C HIS A 376 -17.50 21.50 -29.94
N MET A 377 -17.62 20.21 -29.62
CA MET A 377 -18.90 19.54 -29.33
C MET A 377 -19.47 19.89 -27.94
N GLN A 378 -18.69 20.55 -27.09
CA GLN A 378 -19.03 20.96 -25.72
C GLN A 378 -19.34 19.76 -24.80
N TYR A 379 -18.56 18.70 -24.93
CA TYR A 379 -18.59 17.55 -24.05
C TYR A 379 -17.40 17.53 -23.09
N ARG A 380 -17.56 16.84 -21.97
CA ARG A 380 -16.46 16.53 -21.04
C ARG A 380 -16.40 15.04 -20.72
N PRO A 381 -15.21 14.52 -20.36
CA PRO A 381 -15.08 13.15 -19.86
C PRO A 381 -15.94 12.89 -18.62
N ALA A 382 -16.53 11.71 -18.58
CA ALA A 382 -17.32 11.16 -17.48
C ALA A 382 -16.75 9.84 -16.93
N GLY A 383 -15.64 9.37 -17.51
CA GLY A 383 -14.93 8.14 -17.16
C GLY A 383 -13.62 8.00 -17.94
N PRO A 384 -12.91 6.88 -17.77
CA PRO A 384 -11.68 6.59 -18.50
C PRO A 384 -11.91 6.49 -20.01
N LEU A 385 -10.92 6.89 -20.80
CA LEU A 385 -10.86 6.59 -22.23
C LEU A 385 -10.13 5.25 -22.40
N MET A 386 -10.77 4.31 -23.07
CA MET A 386 -10.25 2.96 -23.30
C MET A 386 -10.14 2.70 -24.79
N ASP A 387 -8.95 2.37 -25.27
CA ASP A 387 -8.75 1.83 -26.60
C ASP A 387 -9.00 0.32 -26.56
N ILE A 388 -10.21 -0.09 -26.96
CA ILE A 388 -10.69 -1.48 -26.87
C ILE A 388 -10.69 -2.11 -28.26
N SER A 389 -9.97 -3.22 -28.37
CA SER A 389 -9.86 -4.05 -29.58
C SER A 389 -10.39 -5.45 -29.32
N LEU A 390 -11.29 -5.93 -30.18
CA LEU A 390 -11.75 -7.31 -30.16
C LEU A 390 -10.85 -8.17 -31.05
N MET A 391 -10.13 -9.11 -30.44
CA MET A 391 -9.22 -10.01 -31.15
C MET A 391 -9.94 -11.22 -31.73
N SER A 392 -10.97 -11.72 -31.03
CA SER A 392 -11.82 -12.80 -31.51
C SER A 392 -13.20 -12.80 -30.82
N GLY A 393 -14.19 -13.38 -31.50
CA GLY A 393 -15.57 -13.50 -31.01
C GLY A 393 -16.45 -12.30 -31.35
N GLU A 394 -17.58 -12.19 -30.66
CA GLU A 394 -18.52 -11.05 -30.72
C GLU A 394 -19.08 -10.78 -29.32
N LEU A 395 -19.24 -9.51 -28.96
CA LEU A 395 -19.85 -9.09 -27.69
C LEU A 395 -21.35 -8.82 -27.87
N GLU A 396 -22.14 -9.26 -26.90
CA GLU A 396 -23.56 -8.90 -26.80
C GLU A 396 -23.71 -7.51 -26.18
N GLU A 397 -23.05 -7.28 -25.04
CA GLU A 397 -23.05 -5.99 -24.35
C GLU A 397 -21.66 -5.64 -23.80
N ILE A 398 -21.36 -4.35 -23.69
CA ILE A 398 -20.18 -3.82 -23.01
C ILE A 398 -20.58 -2.67 -22.09
N HIS A 399 -19.98 -2.62 -20.91
CA HIS A 399 -20.27 -1.66 -19.85
C HIS A 399 -19.00 -0.90 -19.51
N LEU A 400 -18.96 0.38 -19.90
CA LEU A 400 -17.81 1.25 -19.69
C LEU A 400 -17.92 1.95 -18.33
N PRO A 401 -16.89 1.92 -17.46
CA PRO A 401 -16.92 2.61 -16.18
C PRO A 401 -17.15 4.12 -16.31
N HIS A 402 -17.87 4.70 -15.36
CA HIS A 402 -18.01 6.15 -15.20
C HIS A 402 -18.00 6.55 -13.72
N PHE A 403 -17.64 7.80 -13.44
CA PHE A 403 -17.64 8.35 -12.08
C PHE A 403 -18.89 9.21 -11.76
N LEU A 404 -19.86 9.30 -12.68
CA LEU A 404 -21.09 10.06 -12.49
C LEU A 404 -21.92 9.53 -11.30
N CYS A 405 -22.44 10.44 -10.49
CA CYS A 405 -23.45 10.12 -9.48
C CYS A 405 -24.84 10.43 -10.06
N LEU A 406 -25.65 9.39 -10.27
CA LEU A 406 -26.99 9.51 -10.86
C LEU A 406 -28.10 9.68 -9.81
N GLY A 407 -27.73 9.56 -8.54
CA GLY A 407 -28.65 9.63 -7.43
C GLY A 407 -29.25 11.01 -7.21
N GLY A 408 -30.58 11.12 -7.30
CA GLY A 408 -31.29 12.40 -7.21
C GLY A 408 -31.11 13.30 -8.44
N CYS A 409 -30.51 12.80 -9.53
CA CYS A 409 -30.42 13.53 -10.79
C CYS A 409 -31.77 13.56 -11.52
N GLU A 410 -32.09 14.70 -12.15
CA GLU A 410 -33.22 14.76 -13.08
C GLU A 410 -32.95 13.87 -14.30
N ALA A 411 -34.01 13.36 -14.93
CA ALA A 411 -33.91 12.52 -16.13
C ALA A 411 -33.07 13.16 -17.25
N SER A 412 -32.96 14.49 -17.26
CA SER A 412 -32.13 15.27 -18.19
C SER A 412 -30.62 14.95 -18.12
N VAL A 413 -30.11 14.48 -16.98
CA VAL A 413 -28.70 14.05 -16.85
C VAL A 413 -28.45 12.79 -17.65
N CYS A 414 -29.32 11.78 -17.54
CA CYS A 414 -29.23 10.56 -18.34
C CYS A 414 -29.32 10.87 -19.84
N ASP A 415 -30.17 11.83 -20.23
CA ASP A 415 -30.30 12.28 -21.61
C ASP A 415 -29.08 13.06 -22.14
N ALA A 416 -28.18 13.55 -21.26
CA ALA A 416 -27.00 14.32 -21.61
C ALA A 416 -25.70 13.48 -21.72
N VAL A 417 -25.71 12.23 -21.27
CA VAL A 417 -24.54 11.34 -21.28
C VAL A 417 -24.51 10.51 -22.56
N ARG A 418 -23.32 10.35 -23.12
CA ARG A 418 -23.07 9.59 -24.35
C ARG A 418 -21.76 8.83 -24.24
N VAL A 419 -21.56 7.91 -25.17
CA VAL A 419 -20.25 7.27 -25.38
C VAL A 419 -19.61 7.84 -26.64
N LEU A 420 -18.38 8.32 -26.52
CA LEU A 420 -17.55 8.71 -27.65
C LEU A 420 -16.96 7.47 -28.31
N HIS A 421 -16.96 7.43 -29.64
CA HIS A 421 -16.39 6.38 -30.48
C HIS A 421 -15.45 7.01 -31.50
N GLY A 422 -14.13 6.80 -31.37
CA GLY A 422 -13.13 7.41 -32.27
C GLY A 422 -12.84 6.56 -33.51
N ARG A 423 -13.14 7.02 -34.72
CA ARG A 423 -12.91 6.31 -35.99
C ARG A 423 -11.84 7.01 -36.83
N ASP A 424 -11.30 6.32 -37.83
CA ASP A 424 -10.34 6.90 -38.79
C ASP A 424 -10.90 8.15 -39.51
N SER A 425 -12.22 8.28 -39.62
CA SER A 425 -12.90 9.42 -40.24
C SER A 425 -13.40 10.50 -39.26
N GLY A 426 -13.02 10.43 -37.97
CA GLY A 426 -13.44 11.36 -36.92
C GLY A 426 -14.14 10.70 -35.74
N VAL A 427 -14.83 11.49 -34.92
CA VAL A 427 -15.53 11.00 -33.72
C VAL A 427 -17.03 10.81 -33.95
N CYS A 428 -17.58 9.71 -33.45
CA CYS A 428 -19.02 9.44 -33.38
C CYS A 428 -19.45 9.43 -31.92
N VAL A 429 -20.72 9.75 -31.66
CA VAL A 429 -21.29 9.80 -30.31
C VAL A 429 -22.53 8.92 -30.28
N GLU A 430 -22.54 7.93 -29.39
CA GLU A 430 -23.58 6.91 -29.27
C GLU A 430 -24.41 7.13 -27.99
N VAL A 431 -25.71 6.83 -28.07
CA VAL A 431 -26.58 6.79 -26.89
C VAL A 431 -26.27 5.53 -26.10
N CYS A 432 -26.21 5.65 -24.79
CA CYS A 432 -26.01 4.55 -23.87
C CYS A 432 -27.12 4.50 -22.82
N GLU A 433 -27.26 3.35 -22.19
CA GLU A 433 -28.04 3.22 -20.96
C GLU A 433 -27.09 3.33 -19.78
N LEU A 434 -27.44 4.16 -18.80
CA LEU A 434 -26.62 4.31 -17.60
C LEU A 434 -27.11 3.37 -16.51
N THR A 435 -26.17 2.63 -15.94
CA THR A 435 -26.35 1.95 -14.66
C THR A 435 -25.66 2.76 -13.58
N ARG A 436 -25.67 2.24 -12.35
CA ARG A 436 -25.06 2.90 -11.18
C ARG A 436 -23.63 3.40 -11.40
N ARG A 437 -22.81 2.65 -12.14
CA ARG A 437 -21.36 2.89 -12.33
C ARG A 437 -20.88 2.70 -13.77
N HIS A 438 -21.77 2.34 -14.70
CA HIS A 438 -21.38 2.02 -16.06
C HIS A 438 -22.31 2.61 -17.11
N ALA A 439 -21.75 2.92 -18.28
CA ALA A 439 -22.49 3.17 -19.50
C ALA A 439 -22.55 1.87 -20.32
N ARG A 440 -23.77 1.31 -20.45
CA ARG A 440 -24.07 0.10 -21.19
C ARG A 440 -24.30 0.40 -22.68
N LEU A 441 -23.67 -0.42 -23.52
CA LEU A 441 -23.84 -0.44 -24.97
C LEU A 441 -24.12 -1.86 -25.43
N ALA A 442 -25.24 -2.05 -26.12
CA ALA A 442 -25.57 -3.31 -26.77
C ALA A 442 -24.92 -3.36 -28.17
N HIS A 443 -24.42 -4.53 -28.56
CA HIS A 443 -23.83 -4.84 -29.87
C HIS A 443 -22.75 -3.83 -30.32
N PRO A 444 -21.65 -3.68 -29.56
CA PRO A 444 -20.63 -2.66 -29.82
C PRO A 444 -19.82 -2.91 -31.11
N SER A 445 -19.52 -1.84 -31.87
CA SER A 445 -18.53 -1.85 -32.97
C SER A 445 -17.19 -1.23 -32.52
N PHE A 446 -16.04 -1.86 -32.79
CA PHE A 446 -14.78 -1.57 -32.08
C PHE A 446 -13.94 -0.41 -32.65
N SER A 447 -13.50 0.48 -31.73
CA SER A 447 -12.41 1.47 -31.76
C SER A 447 -12.41 2.21 -30.38
N PRO A 448 -11.53 3.18 -30.05
CA PRO A 448 -11.47 3.75 -28.69
C PRO A 448 -12.79 4.38 -28.23
N ARG A 449 -13.13 4.11 -26.96
CA ARG A 449 -14.42 4.40 -26.32
C ARG A 449 -14.24 5.04 -24.96
N GLY A 450 -15.07 6.04 -24.67
CA GLY A 450 -15.09 6.68 -23.35
C GLY A 450 -16.40 7.40 -23.09
N VAL A 451 -16.84 7.42 -21.84
CA VAL A 451 -18.10 8.06 -21.44
C VAL A 451 -17.90 9.57 -21.36
N ILE A 452 -18.83 10.33 -21.93
CA ILE A 452 -18.82 11.80 -21.96
C ILE A 452 -20.19 12.37 -21.61
N TYR A 453 -20.24 13.60 -21.10
CA TYR A 453 -21.50 14.30 -20.83
C TYR A 453 -21.51 15.70 -21.47
N TYR A 454 -22.69 16.16 -21.86
CA TYR A 454 -22.89 17.44 -22.53
C TYR A 454 -23.06 18.59 -21.53
N LEU A 455 -22.27 19.66 -21.68
CA LEU A 455 -22.23 20.78 -20.72
C LEU A 455 -23.46 21.69 -20.75
N LYS A 456 -23.99 22.04 -21.93
CA LYS A 456 -25.00 23.12 -22.07
C LYS A 456 -26.43 22.69 -21.77
N SER A 457 -26.75 21.40 -21.82
CA SER A 457 -28.10 20.92 -21.46
C SER A 457 -28.32 20.89 -19.95
N LEU A 458 -27.27 21.09 -19.15
CA LEU A 458 -27.34 21.01 -17.70
C LEU A 458 -27.33 22.42 -17.10
N LEU A 459 -28.42 22.77 -16.42
CA LEU A 459 -28.55 24.02 -15.68
C LEU A 459 -27.72 24.03 -14.38
N PHE A 460 -27.12 22.88 -14.01
CA PHE A 460 -26.49 22.63 -12.72
C PHE A 460 -25.18 21.85 -12.87
N PRO A 461 -24.22 22.02 -11.93
CA PRO A 461 -23.00 21.21 -11.90
C PRO A 461 -23.30 19.72 -11.67
N ILE A 462 -22.42 18.86 -12.17
CA ILE A 462 -22.58 17.40 -12.10
C ILE A 462 -21.97 16.87 -10.81
N SER A 463 -22.77 16.12 -10.06
CA SER A 463 -22.31 15.31 -8.94
C SER A 463 -21.55 14.08 -9.44
N VAL A 464 -20.36 13.85 -8.89
CA VAL A 464 -19.52 12.69 -9.19
C VAL A 464 -19.10 12.01 -7.90
N HIS A 465 -19.01 10.68 -7.96
CA HIS A 465 -18.34 9.94 -6.90
C HIS A 465 -16.85 10.31 -6.92
N SER A 466 -16.28 10.58 -5.74
CA SER A 466 -14.96 11.20 -5.60
C SER A 466 -14.17 10.55 -4.48
N GLU A 467 -12.85 10.58 -4.62
CA GLU A 467 -11.91 10.13 -3.61
C GLU A 467 -11.09 11.31 -3.09
N VAL A 468 -10.78 11.26 -1.79
CA VAL A 468 -9.75 12.08 -1.16
C VAL A 468 -8.60 11.15 -0.80
N LEU A 469 -7.42 11.38 -1.35
CA LEU A 469 -6.22 10.60 -1.01
C LEU A 469 -5.23 11.50 -0.28
N VAL A 470 -4.73 11.05 0.86
CA VAL A 470 -3.72 11.77 1.66
C VAL A 470 -2.41 10.99 1.66
N TYR A 471 -1.32 11.66 1.32
CA TYR A 471 0.03 11.11 1.39
C TYR A 471 0.91 11.99 2.27
N GLN A 472 1.72 11.38 3.14
CA GLN A 472 2.72 12.04 3.98
C GLN A 472 4.10 11.98 3.32
N SER A 473 4.85 13.07 3.36
CA SER A 473 6.24 13.09 2.89
C SER A 473 7.19 12.48 3.93
N SER A 474 8.14 11.65 3.49
CA SER A 474 9.18 11.03 4.34
C SER A 474 10.33 11.97 4.78
N THR A 475 10.24 13.28 4.54
CA THR A 475 11.32 14.25 4.81
C THR A 475 10.84 15.42 5.67
N SER A 476 11.72 15.96 6.52
CA SER A 476 11.44 17.17 7.30
C SER A 476 11.55 18.45 6.45
N PRO A 477 10.63 19.42 6.57
CA PRO A 477 9.45 19.44 7.45
C PRO A 477 8.30 18.57 6.94
N LEU A 478 7.46 18.07 7.84
CA LEU A 478 6.27 17.25 7.52
C LEU A 478 5.34 17.97 6.52
N VAL A 479 5.17 17.35 5.34
CA VAL A 479 4.26 17.80 4.29
C VAL A 479 3.26 16.70 3.98
N PHE A 480 1.98 17.05 3.90
CA PHE A 480 0.94 16.18 3.40
C PHE A 480 0.52 16.64 2.00
N HIS A 481 0.38 15.69 1.08
CA HIS A 481 -0.19 15.87 -0.25
C HIS A 481 -1.61 15.31 -0.26
N THR A 482 -2.59 16.19 -0.46
CA THR A 482 -4.00 15.83 -0.49
C THR A 482 -4.54 15.95 -1.91
N TYR A 483 -4.91 14.82 -2.49
CA TYR A 483 -5.48 14.71 -3.81
C TYR A 483 -7.00 14.66 -3.72
N LEU A 484 -7.66 15.36 -4.63
CA LEU A 484 -9.11 15.32 -4.81
C LEU A 484 -9.40 14.91 -6.25
N LEU A 485 -9.91 13.70 -6.44
CA LEU A 485 -10.13 13.11 -7.76
C LEU A 485 -11.53 12.48 -7.88
N PRO A 486 -12.11 12.42 -9.09
CA PRO A 486 -13.23 11.54 -9.36
C PRO A 486 -12.80 10.08 -9.13
N GLU A 487 -13.73 9.26 -8.66
CA GLU A 487 -13.47 7.86 -8.33
C GLU A 487 -13.20 7.04 -9.60
N ASP A 488 -11.92 6.86 -9.88
CA ASP A 488 -11.38 6.21 -11.08
C ASP A 488 -10.08 5.49 -10.70
N ALA A 489 -10.12 4.16 -10.69
CA ALA A 489 -8.99 3.30 -10.33
C ALA A 489 -7.73 3.61 -11.17
N HIS A 490 -7.90 4.00 -12.43
CA HIS A 490 -6.78 4.38 -13.28
C HIS A 490 -6.14 5.71 -12.85
N LEU A 491 -6.94 6.69 -12.43
CA LEU A 491 -6.41 7.94 -11.86
C LEU A 491 -5.70 7.69 -10.53
N ARG A 492 -6.25 6.83 -9.68
CA ARG A 492 -5.64 6.45 -8.40
C ARG A 492 -4.26 5.82 -8.60
N GLN A 493 -4.15 4.81 -9.47
CA GLN A 493 -2.86 4.19 -9.83
C GLN A 493 -1.82 5.18 -10.35
N ARG A 494 -2.25 6.32 -10.92
CA ARG A 494 -1.34 7.37 -11.36
C ARG A 494 -0.87 8.25 -10.22
N VAL A 495 -1.74 8.56 -9.26
CA VAL A 495 -1.36 9.26 -8.01
C VAL A 495 -0.31 8.43 -7.28
N GLU A 496 -0.57 7.14 -7.10
CA GLU A 496 0.34 6.19 -6.44
C GLU A 496 1.73 6.23 -7.09
N ARG A 497 1.82 6.13 -8.42
CA ARG A 497 3.09 6.25 -9.16
C ARG A 497 3.80 7.60 -9.02
N VAL A 498 3.07 8.69 -8.78
CA VAL A 498 3.65 10.01 -8.53
C VAL A 498 4.23 10.05 -7.12
N GLU A 499 3.47 9.60 -6.13
CA GLU A 499 3.86 9.61 -4.73
C GLU A 499 4.98 8.60 -4.44
N GLU A 500 5.02 7.45 -5.10
CA GLU A 500 6.16 6.52 -5.08
C GLU A 500 7.49 7.23 -5.38
N LYS A 501 7.52 8.08 -6.42
CA LYS A 501 8.72 8.85 -6.79
C LYS A 501 9.08 9.91 -5.75
N LEU A 502 8.08 10.41 -5.04
CA LEU A 502 8.24 11.40 -3.98
C LEU A 502 8.52 10.75 -2.62
N ARG A 503 8.56 9.41 -2.54
CA ARG A 503 8.60 8.65 -1.29
C ARG A 503 7.48 9.09 -0.35
N GLY A 504 6.32 9.33 -0.94
CA GLY A 504 5.07 9.62 -0.28
C GLY A 504 4.51 8.34 0.30
N VAL A 505 3.94 8.48 1.49
CA VAL A 505 3.43 7.43 2.33
C VAL A 505 1.93 7.60 2.40
N TRP A 506 1.15 6.61 1.94
CA TRP A 506 -0.30 6.75 1.96
C TRP A 506 -0.83 6.70 3.39
N VAL A 507 -1.69 7.66 3.74
CA VAL A 507 -2.33 7.76 5.05
C VAL A 507 -3.80 7.38 4.90
N PRO A 508 -4.27 6.31 5.57
CA PRO A 508 -5.67 5.90 5.55
C PRO A 508 -6.58 7.05 5.96
N ASN A 509 -7.62 7.29 5.17
CA ASN A 509 -8.58 8.34 5.46
C ASN A 509 -9.98 7.94 4.99
N PRO A 510 -11.04 8.43 5.66
CA PRO A 510 -12.41 8.20 5.20
C PRO A 510 -12.62 8.80 3.80
N GLN A 511 -13.61 8.32 3.05
CA GLN A 511 -14.02 8.94 1.80
C GLN A 511 -15.09 10.02 2.01
N PRO A 512 -15.33 10.92 1.03
CA PRO A 512 -16.43 11.88 1.10
C PRO A 512 -17.77 11.22 1.37
N ILE A 513 -18.53 11.75 2.34
CA ILE A 513 -19.81 11.18 2.77
C ILE A 513 -20.88 11.30 1.66
N MET A 514 -20.73 12.27 0.76
CA MET A 514 -21.64 12.60 -0.33
C MET A 514 -20.84 12.86 -1.62
N PRO A 515 -21.44 12.66 -2.81
CA PRO A 515 -20.80 12.96 -4.08
C PRO A 515 -20.45 14.45 -4.19
N LEU A 516 -19.35 14.75 -4.85
CA LEU A 516 -18.84 16.11 -5.00
C LEU A 516 -19.17 16.67 -6.38
N GLN A 517 -19.23 17.99 -6.50
CA GLN A 517 -19.47 18.68 -7.76
C GLN A 517 -18.21 18.71 -8.61
N MET A 518 -18.28 18.14 -9.81
CA MET A 518 -17.27 18.29 -10.85
C MET A 518 -17.14 19.78 -11.22
N ASP A 519 -15.90 20.23 -11.43
CA ASP A 519 -15.52 21.65 -11.60
C ASP A 519 -15.83 22.56 -10.39
N GLY A 520 -16.23 21.99 -9.25
CA GLY A 520 -16.37 22.70 -8.00
C GLY A 520 -15.02 23.06 -7.36
N PHE A 521 -14.97 24.20 -6.66
CA PHE A 521 -13.81 24.63 -5.88
C PHE A 521 -13.97 24.20 -4.41
N TYR A 522 -12.90 23.65 -3.86
CA TYR A 522 -12.83 23.15 -2.50
C TYR A 522 -11.64 23.76 -1.76
N SER A 523 -11.82 24.00 -0.47
CA SER A 523 -10.79 24.50 0.43
C SER A 523 -10.59 23.54 1.58
N LEU A 524 -9.33 23.30 1.91
CA LEU A 524 -8.95 22.50 3.05
C LEU A 524 -8.61 23.42 4.22
N MET A 525 -9.05 23.05 5.43
CA MET A 525 -8.69 23.72 6.67
C MET A 525 -8.10 22.72 7.66
N THR A 526 -7.20 23.22 8.51
CA THR A 526 -6.67 22.49 9.66
C THR A 526 -6.93 23.23 10.96
N ASP A 527 -6.99 22.51 12.06
CA ASP A 527 -7.10 23.06 13.42
C ASP A 527 -5.76 23.59 13.99
N CYS A 528 -4.63 23.18 13.41
CA CYS A 528 -3.31 23.71 13.71
C CYS A 528 -2.87 24.83 12.75
N THR A 529 -1.84 25.60 13.13
CA THR A 529 -1.24 26.66 12.30
C THR A 529 -0.41 26.09 11.15
N SER A 530 -1.08 25.51 10.15
CA SER A 530 -0.46 24.93 8.96
C SER A 530 -0.35 25.92 7.81
N LYS A 531 0.56 25.65 6.86
CA LYS A 531 0.61 26.35 5.57
C LYS A 531 -0.01 25.47 4.49
N ILE A 532 -1.13 25.92 3.94
CA ILE A 532 -1.91 25.19 2.92
C ILE A 532 -1.68 25.84 1.55
N LEU A 533 -1.26 25.05 0.55
CA LEU A 533 -0.92 25.52 -0.79
C LEU A 533 -1.34 24.52 -1.88
N PRO A 534 -2.17 24.90 -2.88
CA PRO A 534 -2.90 26.16 -2.98
C PRO A 534 -4.06 26.24 -1.96
N GLU A 535 -4.58 27.44 -1.71
CA GLU A 535 -5.73 27.67 -0.79
C GLU A 535 -7.05 27.04 -1.28
N LYS A 536 -7.16 26.86 -2.60
CA LYS A 536 -8.32 26.27 -3.25
C LYS A 536 -7.86 25.26 -4.30
N LEU A 537 -8.53 24.13 -4.32
CA LEU A 537 -8.36 23.09 -5.32
C LEU A 537 -9.68 22.90 -6.05
N MET A 538 -9.64 22.69 -7.36
CA MET A 538 -10.84 22.41 -8.15
C MET A 538 -10.90 20.94 -8.50
N LEU A 539 -12.02 20.29 -8.20
CA LEU A 539 -12.25 18.90 -8.60
C LEU A 539 -12.39 18.85 -10.13
N ARG A 540 -11.41 18.22 -10.78
CA ARG A 540 -11.37 18.07 -12.24
C ARG A 540 -10.87 16.69 -12.58
N TYR A 541 -11.32 16.19 -13.73
CA TYR A 541 -10.71 15.03 -14.36
C TYR A 541 -9.41 15.46 -15.08
N SER A 542 -8.25 15.34 -14.40
CA SER A 542 -6.92 15.70 -14.93
C SER A 542 -6.25 14.52 -15.61
N LYS A 543 -5.69 14.74 -16.81
CA LYS A 543 -5.15 13.69 -17.69
C LYS A 543 -3.63 13.53 -17.62
N THR A 544 -2.90 14.42 -16.94
CA THR A 544 -1.41 14.40 -16.88
C THR A 544 -0.89 14.19 -15.46
N THR A 545 -1.21 15.09 -14.54
CA THR A 545 -0.89 14.96 -13.13
C THR A 545 -2.07 15.52 -12.35
N PRO A 546 -2.66 14.76 -11.42
CA PRO A 546 -3.72 15.28 -10.58
C PRO A 546 -3.16 16.40 -9.69
N ASN A 547 -3.91 17.50 -9.62
CA ASN A 547 -3.57 18.61 -8.74
C ASN A 547 -3.83 18.19 -7.29
N PHE A 548 -3.07 18.77 -6.37
CA PHE A 548 -3.16 18.44 -4.94
C PHE A 548 -2.91 19.67 -4.08
N ILE A 549 -3.36 19.57 -2.83
CA ILE A 549 -3.10 20.54 -1.78
C ILE A 549 -1.91 20.05 -0.95
N LYS A 550 -0.92 20.92 -0.76
CA LYS A 550 0.19 20.73 0.17
C LYS A 550 -0.18 21.33 1.52
N VAL A 551 -0.20 20.52 2.56
CA VAL A 551 -0.35 20.97 3.95
C VAL A 551 1.00 20.83 4.63
N LYS A 552 1.61 21.94 5.03
CA LYS A 552 2.85 21.92 5.81
C LYS A 552 2.55 22.18 7.26
N LEU A 553 2.89 21.23 8.12
CA LEU A 553 2.67 21.34 9.56
C LEU A 553 3.83 22.06 10.27
N PRO A 554 3.56 22.75 11.38
CA PRO A 554 4.60 23.21 12.30
C PRO A 554 5.19 22.02 13.08
N GLU A 555 6.49 22.06 13.42
CA GLU A 555 7.27 20.97 14.05
C GLU A 555 6.70 20.40 15.37
N ALA A 556 5.70 21.06 15.97
CA ALA A 556 5.14 20.69 17.28
C ALA A 556 3.75 20.00 17.24
N ALA A 557 3.14 19.82 16.06
CA ALA A 557 1.81 19.20 15.96
C ALA A 557 1.94 17.67 15.97
N ALA A 558 1.40 16.99 17.01
CA ALA A 558 1.39 15.53 17.13
C ALA A 558 0.17 14.88 16.44
N SER A 559 -0.97 15.57 16.44
CA SER A 559 -2.19 15.21 15.72
C SER A 559 -2.90 16.47 15.23
N PHE A 560 -3.70 16.36 14.18
CA PHE A 560 -4.43 17.47 13.59
C PHE A 560 -5.65 16.98 12.80
N HIS A 561 -6.62 17.87 12.64
CA HIS A 561 -7.81 17.60 11.84
C HIS A 561 -7.68 18.27 10.48
N MET A 562 -8.15 17.58 9.45
CA MET A 562 -8.31 18.12 8.11
C MET A 562 -9.78 18.13 7.73
N VAL A 563 -10.30 19.30 7.36
CA VAL A 563 -11.70 19.48 6.98
C VAL A 563 -11.78 20.10 5.60
N LEU A 564 -12.54 19.46 4.69
CA LEU A 564 -12.76 19.94 3.34
C LEU A 564 -14.12 20.63 3.24
N PHE A 565 -14.14 21.81 2.63
CA PHE A 565 -15.34 22.61 2.41
C PHE A 565 -15.54 22.92 0.93
N SER A 566 -16.79 22.95 0.48
CA SER A 566 -17.16 23.48 -0.84
C SER A 566 -17.19 25.01 -0.80
N SER A 567 -16.50 25.67 -1.73
CA SER A 567 -16.55 27.13 -1.87
C SER A 567 -17.92 27.65 -2.29
N ALA A 568 -18.80 26.79 -2.82
CA ALA A 568 -20.15 27.18 -3.25
C ALA A 568 -21.17 27.08 -2.09
N ASP A 569 -20.87 26.36 -1.02
CA ASP A 569 -21.79 26.23 0.11
C ASP A 569 -21.64 27.37 1.11
N SER A 570 -22.55 28.34 1.02
CA SER A 570 -22.64 29.46 1.95
C SER A 570 -22.98 29.06 3.40
N ARG A 571 -23.42 27.81 3.63
CA ARG A 571 -23.75 27.29 4.97
C ARG A 571 -22.53 26.77 5.72
N GLY A 572 -21.39 26.59 5.05
CA GLY A 572 -20.15 26.12 5.66
C GLY A 572 -20.19 24.66 6.12
N GLN A 573 -20.99 23.81 5.48
CA GLN A 573 -21.04 22.39 5.81
C GLN A 573 -19.78 21.70 5.26
N SER A 574 -19.12 20.88 6.09
CA SER A 574 -17.99 20.08 5.63
C SER A 574 -18.47 18.96 4.70
N VAL A 575 -17.70 18.70 3.64
CA VAL A 575 -17.95 17.60 2.70
C VAL A 575 -17.09 16.37 3.00
N TRP A 576 -16.05 16.55 3.81
CA TRP A 576 -15.14 15.50 4.26
C TRP A 576 -14.35 15.99 5.49
N THR A 577 -14.03 15.08 6.40
CA THR A 577 -13.22 15.32 7.60
C THR A 577 -12.35 14.10 7.87
N ALA A 578 -11.10 14.30 8.24
CA ALA A 578 -10.21 13.26 8.75
C ALA A 578 -9.38 13.77 9.94
N GLU A 579 -9.07 12.88 10.88
CA GLU A 579 -8.11 13.09 11.97
C GLU A 579 -6.82 12.35 11.62
N LEU A 580 -5.67 13.04 11.68
CA LEU A 580 -4.38 12.54 11.20
C LEU A 580 -3.30 12.73 12.28
N GLN A 581 -2.33 11.82 12.32
CA GLN A 581 -1.19 11.90 13.24
C GLN A 581 0.11 12.27 12.51
N SER A 582 1.00 13.01 13.16
CA SER A 582 2.27 13.47 12.57
C SER A 582 3.34 12.38 12.44
N GLY A 583 2.98 11.13 12.74
CA GLY A 583 3.87 9.97 12.78
C GLY A 583 3.35 8.76 12.02
N ASP A 584 2.31 8.92 11.18
CA ASP A 584 1.84 7.84 10.31
C ASP A 584 2.87 7.59 9.20
N ASP A 585 3.85 6.74 9.50
CA ASP A 585 4.63 6.02 8.49
C ASP A 585 3.72 4.92 7.88
N GLY A 586 2.70 5.32 7.14
CA GLY A 586 2.06 4.44 6.17
C GLY A 586 3.00 4.03 5.01
N PRO A 587 2.51 3.33 3.99
CA PRO A 587 3.38 2.41 3.28
C PRO A 587 3.82 2.72 1.86
N LEU A 588 4.94 2.10 1.46
CA LEU A 588 5.51 2.10 0.10
C LEU A 588 4.82 1.05 -0.82
N PRO A 589 4.62 1.31 -2.11
CA PRO A 589 4.33 0.25 -3.06
C PRO A 589 5.64 -0.47 -3.47
N GLU A 590 5.72 -1.80 -3.28
CA GLU A 590 6.88 -2.57 -3.77
C GLU A 590 6.88 -2.70 -5.30
N SER A 591 7.96 -2.22 -5.91
CA SER A 591 8.31 -2.47 -7.30
C SER A 591 8.89 -3.89 -7.49
N ARG A 592 8.26 -4.71 -8.34
CA ARG A 592 8.79 -6.00 -8.83
C ARG A 592 10.22 -5.84 -9.35
N GLY A 593 11.16 -6.52 -8.71
CA GLY A 593 12.60 -6.33 -8.94
C GLY A 593 13.15 -6.89 -10.26
N ARG A 594 14.31 -6.35 -10.67
CA ARG A 594 15.44 -7.12 -11.23
C ARG A 594 16.77 -6.54 -10.77
N THR A 595 17.60 -7.41 -10.23
CA THR A 595 18.96 -7.20 -9.75
C THR A 595 19.97 -6.98 -10.88
N ARG A 596 21.01 -6.16 -10.61
CA ARG A 596 22.43 -6.61 -10.63
C ARG A 596 23.45 -5.51 -10.24
N ASP A 597 24.28 -5.88 -9.26
CA ASP A 597 25.72 -5.65 -9.06
C ASP A 597 26.30 -4.22 -8.91
N ALA A 598 26.85 -3.96 -7.72
CA ALA A 598 27.88 -2.96 -7.39
C ALA A 598 29.28 -3.67 -7.33
N PRO A 599 30.42 -3.04 -6.94
CA PRO A 599 30.74 -1.63 -6.61
C PRO A 599 32.02 -1.12 -7.35
N THR A 600 32.55 0.10 -7.13
CA THR A 600 33.71 0.37 -6.24
C THR A 600 34.01 1.90 -6.12
N GLU A 601 34.51 2.24 -4.94
CA GLU A 601 34.94 3.49 -4.25
C GLU A 601 35.76 4.58 -5.00
N VAL A 602 35.76 5.82 -4.46
CA VAL A 602 36.90 6.47 -3.72
C VAL A 602 36.58 7.96 -3.39
N GLN A 603 36.76 8.34 -2.11
CA GLN A 603 36.74 9.70 -1.50
C GLN A 603 38.07 10.50 -1.76
N PRO A 604 38.38 11.70 -1.17
CA PRO A 604 37.60 12.87 -0.70
C PRO A 604 38.16 14.26 -1.18
N SER A 605 37.40 15.34 -0.87
CA SER A 605 37.70 16.77 -0.50
C SER A 605 39.18 17.24 -0.36
N PRO A 606 39.58 18.56 -0.44
CA PRO A 606 38.96 19.64 0.38
C PRO A 606 39.09 21.15 -0.05
N ALA A 607 38.26 21.96 0.63
CA ALA A 607 38.45 23.30 1.22
C ALA A 607 39.05 24.48 0.42
N VAL A 608 38.44 25.68 0.54
CA VAL A 608 38.87 26.77 1.46
C VAL A 608 37.96 28.02 1.32
N ASN A 609 37.49 28.48 2.48
CA ASN A 609 37.10 29.83 2.96
C ASN A 609 37.05 31.03 1.98
N THR A 610 36.04 31.90 2.10
CA THR A 610 36.05 33.05 3.06
C THR A 610 34.80 33.94 2.91
N ASN A 611 34.16 34.18 4.05
CA ASN A 611 33.60 35.43 4.58
C ASN A 611 32.89 36.48 3.71
N SER A 612 31.69 36.80 4.22
CA SER A 612 31.18 38.13 4.59
C SER A 612 30.78 39.11 3.50
N GLY A 613 29.56 39.62 3.63
CA GLY A 613 29.20 40.93 3.10
C GLY A 613 27.72 41.04 2.80
N ASP A 614 26.99 41.67 3.73
CA ASP A 614 25.69 42.28 3.50
C ASP A 614 25.61 42.96 2.13
N TYR A 615 24.61 42.61 1.33
CA TYR A 615 24.16 43.45 0.22
C TYR A 615 22.64 43.50 0.20
N LEU A 616 22.15 44.68 0.59
CA LEU A 616 21.11 45.44 -0.11
C LEU A 616 20.66 44.78 -1.42
N GLN A 617 19.35 44.59 -1.56
CA GLN A 617 18.70 44.32 -2.84
C GLN A 617 19.26 45.26 -3.92
N PRO A 618 19.75 44.73 -5.05
CA PRO A 618 19.81 45.47 -6.29
C PRO A 618 18.59 45.08 -7.13
N SER A 619 17.80 46.10 -7.43
CA SER A 619 16.94 46.21 -8.60
C SER A 619 17.43 45.39 -9.81
N ARG A 620 16.51 44.61 -10.37
CA ARG A 620 16.62 43.87 -11.64
C ARG A 620 17.25 44.71 -12.75
N SER A 621 18.32 44.19 -13.33
CA SER A 621 18.73 44.51 -14.71
C SER A 621 17.77 43.81 -15.68
N PRO A 622 17.29 44.46 -16.75
CA PRO A 622 16.49 43.77 -17.76
C PRO A 622 17.42 42.90 -18.62
N GLY A 623 17.17 41.59 -18.70
CA GLY A 623 17.73 40.76 -19.77
C GLY A 623 18.39 39.41 -19.42
N GLN A 624 18.21 38.83 -18.23
CA GLN A 624 18.60 37.42 -18.02
C GLN A 624 17.42 36.61 -17.48
N VAL A 625 16.86 35.76 -18.35
CA VAL A 625 15.87 34.74 -18.00
C VAL A 625 16.52 33.74 -17.03
N GLY A 626 15.82 33.40 -15.94
CA GLY A 626 16.33 32.45 -14.96
C GLY A 626 16.57 31.07 -15.57
N ARG A 627 17.52 30.29 -15.03
CA ARG A 627 17.85 28.95 -15.56
C ARG A 627 16.63 28.04 -15.71
N GLN A 628 15.71 28.09 -14.73
CA GLN A 628 14.48 27.30 -14.75
C GLN A 628 13.48 27.87 -15.76
N GLU A 629 13.30 29.19 -15.80
CA GLU A 629 12.42 29.86 -16.79
C GLU A 629 12.86 29.58 -18.24
N ALA A 630 14.17 29.49 -18.49
CA ALA A 630 14.72 29.13 -19.81
C ALA A 630 14.48 27.66 -20.17
N ALA A 631 14.43 26.77 -19.17
CA ALA A 631 14.10 25.36 -19.39
C ALA A 631 12.60 25.18 -19.62
N ASP A 632 11.77 25.89 -18.84
CA ASP A 632 10.32 25.88 -18.96
C ASP A 632 9.90 26.45 -20.33
N PHE A 633 10.51 27.54 -20.80
CA PHE A 633 10.28 28.06 -22.16
C PHE A 633 10.51 27.01 -23.25
N VAL A 634 11.59 26.24 -23.14
CA VAL A 634 11.96 25.21 -24.12
C VAL A 634 10.96 24.05 -24.12
N ASP A 635 10.41 23.72 -22.95
CA ASP A 635 9.41 22.66 -22.79
C ASP A 635 8.01 23.12 -23.26
N ASP A 636 7.61 24.33 -22.87
CA ASP A 636 6.30 24.91 -23.19
C ASP A 636 6.16 25.19 -24.70
N ASN A 637 7.26 25.56 -25.36
CA ASN A 637 7.28 25.88 -26.79
C ASN A 637 7.81 24.73 -27.68
N ARG A 638 7.88 23.51 -27.16
CA ARG A 638 8.50 22.36 -27.86
C ARG A 638 7.92 22.12 -29.26
N ALA A 639 6.61 22.17 -29.42
CA ALA A 639 5.96 21.91 -30.71
C ALA A 639 6.32 22.97 -31.77
N GLU A 640 6.27 24.25 -31.38
CA GLU A 640 6.63 25.38 -32.22
C GLU A 640 8.12 25.37 -32.57
N LEU A 641 9.00 25.07 -31.61
CA LEU A 641 10.44 24.97 -31.85
C LEU A 641 10.78 23.80 -32.78
N ILE A 642 10.07 22.67 -32.70
CA ILE A 642 10.26 21.54 -33.62
C ILE A 642 9.86 21.90 -35.06
N SER A 643 8.76 22.63 -35.24
CA SER A 643 8.27 22.96 -36.58
C SER A 643 8.99 24.17 -37.21
N ARG A 644 9.42 25.14 -36.39
CA ARG A 644 9.92 26.44 -36.88
C ARG A 644 11.44 26.56 -36.93
N VAL A 645 12.19 25.70 -36.22
CA VAL A 645 13.67 25.70 -36.28
C VAL A 645 14.14 24.91 -37.50
N THR A 646 14.54 25.60 -38.57
CA THR A 646 14.98 24.96 -39.81
C THR A 646 16.47 24.62 -39.84
N GLU A 647 17.32 25.42 -39.18
CA GLU A 647 18.78 25.26 -39.13
C GLU A 647 19.22 24.56 -37.83
N VAL A 648 19.02 23.24 -37.76
CA VAL A 648 19.24 22.46 -36.52
C VAL A 648 20.71 22.10 -36.28
N MET A 649 21.50 21.90 -37.34
CA MET A 649 22.89 21.43 -37.21
C MET A 649 23.81 22.44 -36.52
N PRO A 650 23.76 23.76 -36.80
CA PRO A 650 24.56 24.75 -36.08
C PRO A 650 24.25 24.84 -34.58
N ILE A 651 23.02 24.47 -34.18
CA ILE A 651 22.64 24.39 -32.76
C ILE A 651 23.17 23.10 -32.15
N ALA A 652 23.08 21.98 -32.88
CA ALA A 652 23.62 20.68 -32.45
C ALA A 652 25.15 20.72 -32.29
N ASP A 653 25.85 21.45 -33.17
CA ASP A 653 27.32 21.64 -33.11
C ASP A 653 27.72 22.29 -31.79
N GLU A 654 27.08 23.40 -31.45
CA GLU A 654 27.36 24.16 -30.22
C GLU A 654 26.97 23.36 -28.97
N LEU A 655 25.89 22.58 -29.02
CA LEU A 655 25.50 21.68 -27.92
C LEU A 655 26.50 20.53 -27.74
N LEU A 656 27.10 20.02 -28.82
CA LEU A 656 28.14 18.98 -28.75
C LEU A 656 29.43 19.56 -28.17
N ASP A 657 29.83 20.76 -28.60
CA ASP A 657 31.03 21.45 -28.11
C ASP A 657 30.92 21.79 -26.62
N GLN A 658 29.73 22.19 -26.17
CA GLN A 658 29.43 22.41 -24.74
C GLN A 658 29.15 21.12 -23.96
N ARG A 659 29.30 19.93 -24.59
CA ARG A 659 29.06 18.60 -24.02
C ARG A 659 27.65 18.41 -23.41
N VAL A 660 26.66 19.13 -23.94
CA VAL A 660 25.26 18.96 -23.56
C VAL A 660 24.67 17.70 -24.20
N ILE A 661 25.09 17.39 -25.43
CA ILE A 661 24.73 16.16 -26.13
C ILE A 661 25.99 15.34 -26.44
N GLY A 662 25.84 14.01 -26.52
CA GLY A 662 26.94 13.10 -26.85
C GLY A 662 27.16 12.94 -28.36
N ARG A 663 28.30 12.36 -28.76
CA ARG A 663 28.62 12.08 -30.19
C ARG A 663 27.62 11.14 -30.86
N GLU A 664 27.05 10.20 -30.11
CA GLU A 664 26.03 9.27 -30.61
C GLU A 664 24.73 10.02 -30.93
N THR A 665 24.21 10.83 -29.98
CA THR A 665 23.04 11.70 -30.20
C THR A 665 23.27 12.65 -31.37
N TYR A 666 24.45 13.27 -31.46
CA TYR A 666 24.80 14.15 -32.59
C TYR A 666 24.77 13.41 -33.94
N SER A 667 25.30 12.18 -33.99
CA SER A 667 25.26 11.36 -35.20
C SER A 667 23.83 11.00 -35.60
N ASN A 668 22.95 10.72 -34.62
CA ASN A 668 21.54 10.45 -34.85
C ASN A 668 20.78 11.69 -35.34
N ILE A 669 21.10 12.88 -34.82
CA ILE A 669 20.58 14.15 -35.35
C ILE A 669 21.05 14.31 -36.80
N GLN A 670 22.34 14.11 -37.10
CA GLN A 670 22.85 14.25 -38.46
C GLN A 670 22.17 13.29 -39.46
N ALA A 671 21.85 12.08 -39.02
CA ALA A 671 21.20 11.04 -39.82
C ALA A 671 19.69 11.25 -40.05
N ALA A 672 19.02 12.11 -39.27
CA ALA A 672 17.60 12.36 -39.41
C ALA A 672 17.27 13.11 -40.72
N PRO A 673 16.16 12.76 -41.41
CA PRO A 673 15.94 13.17 -42.80
C PRO A 673 15.43 14.60 -42.97
N THR A 674 14.73 15.16 -41.98
CA THR A 674 14.14 16.51 -42.03
C THR A 674 14.59 17.36 -40.84
N SER A 675 14.52 18.70 -40.95
CA SER A 675 14.85 19.58 -39.82
C SER A 675 13.94 19.34 -38.61
N GLU A 676 12.66 19.03 -38.81
CA GLU A 676 11.78 18.69 -37.69
C GLU A 676 12.21 17.38 -36.99
N ASP A 677 12.59 16.36 -37.76
CA ASP A 677 13.07 15.09 -37.20
C ASP A 677 14.41 15.27 -36.48
N LYS A 678 15.30 16.10 -37.03
CA LYS A 678 16.54 16.51 -36.36
C LYS A 678 16.26 17.18 -35.03
N MET A 679 15.28 18.07 -35.00
CA MET A 679 14.90 18.79 -33.80
C MET A 679 14.26 17.85 -32.76
N ARG A 680 13.44 16.88 -33.19
CA ARG A 680 12.88 15.83 -32.31
C ARG A 680 13.98 15.00 -31.63
N VAL A 681 14.96 14.54 -32.40
CA VAL A 681 16.11 13.77 -31.86
C VAL A 681 16.99 14.63 -30.95
N LEU A 682 17.17 15.92 -31.28
CA LEU A 682 17.89 16.86 -30.43
C LEU A 682 17.20 17.05 -29.07
N TYR A 683 15.87 17.15 -29.05
CA TYR A 683 15.08 17.24 -27.82
C TYR A 683 15.20 16.00 -26.92
N GLU A 684 15.30 14.80 -27.51
CA GLU A 684 15.58 13.57 -26.74
C GLU A 684 16.95 13.64 -26.04
N GLY A 685 17.95 14.23 -26.71
CA GLY A 685 19.25 14.54 -26.12
C GLY A 685 19.17 15.54 -24.97
N LEU A 686 18.39 16.62 -25.13
CA LEU A 686 18.22 17.65 -24.11
C LEU A 686 17.44 17.15 -22.88
N HIS A 687 16.51 16.21 -23.06
CA HIS A 687 15.80 15.58 -21.95
C HIS A 687 16.76 14.86 -21.01
N SER A 688 17.77 14.19 -21.57
CA SER A 688 18.82 13.50 -20.81
C SER A 688 19.77 14.46 -20.08
N ALA A 689 19.94 15.68 -20.60
CA ALA A 689 20.81 16.72 -20.02
C ALA A 689 20.12 17.61 -18.96
N GLY A 690 18.82 17.41 -18.71
CA GLY A 690 18.04 18.11 -17.70
C GLY A 690 17.91 19.64 -17.90
N ALA A 691 17.45 20.35 -16.88
CA ALA A 691 17.18 21.80 -16.95
C ALA A 691 18.42 22.63 -17.32
N GLN A 692 19.62 22.17 -16.96
CA GLN A 692 20.87 22.85 -17.34
C GLN A 692 21.14 22.75 -18.85
N GLY A 693 20.93 21.58 -19.45
CA GLY A 693 21.07 21.40 -20.90
C GLY A 693 20.06 22.24 -21.68
N LYS A 694 18.80 22.27 -21.23
CA LYS A 694 17.75 23.10 -21.84
C LYS A 694 18.03 24.60 -21.73
N SER A 695 18.56 25.06 -20.61
CA SER A 695 18.98 26.46 -20.44
C SER A 695 20.16 26.85 -21.34
N ILE A 696 21.05 25.91 -21.67
CA ILE A 696 22.13 26.14 -22.65
C ILE A 696 21.56 26.19 -24.06
N PHE A 697 20.68 25.24 -24.41
CA PHE A 697 19.98 25.23 -25.69
C PHE A 697 19.17 26.51 -25.92
N TYR A 698 18.42 26.98 -24.92
CA TYR A 698 17.71 28.26 -24.97
C TYR A 698 18.63 29.44 -25.29
N ARG A 699 19.81 29.52 -24.66
CA ARG A 699 20.78 30.58 -24.94
C ARG A 699 21.36 30.49 -26.36
N ILE A 700 21.57 29.28 -26.86
CA ILE A 700 22.02 29.06 -28.24
C ILE A 700 20.91 29.48 -29.23
N LEU A 701 19.66 29.14 -28.94
CA LEU A 701 18.49 29.59 -29.71
C LEU A 701 18.35 31.12 -29.70
N GLN A 702 18.52 31.77 -28.55
CA GLN A 702 18.49 33.24 -28.46
C GLN A 702 19.61 33.90 -29.30
N ALA A 703 20.79 33.28 -29.38
CA ALA A 703 21.90 33.80 -30.15
C ALA A 703 21.73 33.57 -31.66
N GLN A 704 21.23 32.40 -32.06
CA GLN A 704 21.16 32.01 -33.46
C GLN A 704 19.82 32.38 -34.12
N GLN A 705 18.72 32.45 -33.37
CA GLN A 705 17.36 32.74 -33.86
C GLN A 705 16.59 33.68 -32.91
N PRO A 706 17.09 34.90 -32.62
CA PRO A 706 16.50 35.81 -31.63
C PRO A 706 15.05 36.18 -31.96
N LEU A 707 14.71 36.37 -33.24
CA LEU A 707 13.35 36.72 -33.67
C LEU A 707 12.33 35.60 -33.42
N LEU A 708 12.75 34.34 -33.44
CA LEU A 708 11.87 33.21 -33.10
C LEU A 708 11.60 33.15 -31.60
N VAL A 709 12.62 33.45 -30.79
CA VAL A 709 12.49 33.47 -29.33
C VAL A 709 11.73 34.70 -28.83
N GLU A 710 11.71 35.81 -29.57
CA GLU A 710 10.87 36.97 -29.23
C GLU A 710 9.39 36.80 -29.64
N ASP A 711 9.11 35.97 -30.65
CA ASP A 711 7.75 35.70 -31.15
C ASP A 711 7.02 34.62 -30.33
N LEU A 712 7.78 33.71 -29.72
CA LEU A 712 7.32 32.69 -28.77
C LEU A 712 7.41 33.23 -27.34
#